data_AF-A0A384HXI8-F1
#
_entry.id   AF-A0A384HXI8-F1
#
_cell.length_a   1.000
_cell.length_b   1.000
_cell.length_c   1.000
_cell.angle_alpha   90.00
_cell.angle_beta   90.00
_cell.angle_gamma   90.00
#
_symmetry.space_group_name_H-M   'P 1'
#
loop_
_entity.id
_entity.type
_entity.pdbx_description
1 polymer ?
#
loop_
_entity_poly.entity_id
_entity_poly.type
_entity_poly.pdbx_seq_one_letter_code
_entity_poly.pdbx_strand_id
1 'polypeptide(L)'
;MNPTPAPEADGPPSSHLTEPEATGCVAVETTTVPRQKETPDGLWHASRPAAPSAQVLAPPAPPAEAAHAASSSGASRAAALPSGASAAAEAPVRPDPLDHPDPLRAADAAGTENLLRCWVREGDLPRPAGDTLRIPLPASGTALLVPVLHWSATGWHRFGPPALEQAPATAPPADAVTVAALLGREADHNDGADMAGRVADSVRRTAAFIEERRRRPGAPADADPFLTAEQSLLLGHPLHPSPKSREGLTDAESRRYSPELHGSFPLHWVAADRSVLAHDSAWTDQGRPVPAAELVARHAEGLSFPEHTSLIPLHPWQARELRSRPEVAALLDAGLLHDLGPYGAPWHPTSSVRTVHRPGTDLMLKLSLGVRITNSRRENLRKELHRGVEVHRLLRTGLAREWHAAHPGFDIVRDPAWLAVDTPDGTPVHGLDVMLRHNPFDRHDDAVCIAGLTAPRPWPGRSGMHSRLSDIVHRLAGTTGRTTTAVAAEWFLRYLERVVHPVLWLDAHAGVALEAHQQNTLVLLDADGWPAGGRYRDNQGYYFRSSHRAALEHRLPGIGSVSDTFVSDAVTDERFAYYLGINNVFGLIGAFGAQRLADEQLLLDAFRRFLKSASELGSPFPAHLLSKPRLRCKANMLTRLHGLDELVGPVDTQSVYVTITNPLHG
;
A
#
# COMPACT_ATOMS: atom_id res chain seq x y z
N MET A 1 -5.27 -30.50 55.18
CA MET A 1 -6.66 -30.03 55.30
C MET A 1 -7.13 -29.60 53.92
N ASN A 2 -8.12 -30.31 53.37
CA ASN A 2 -9.13 -29.82 52.43
C ASN A 2 -10.45 -29.70 53.26
N PRO A 3 -11.58 -29.10 52.79
CA PRO A 3 -11.94 -28.75 51.40
C PRO A 3 -12.59 -27.35 51.13
N THR A 4 -12.82 -27.11 49.83
CA THR A 4 -13.85 -26.36 49.04
C THR A 4 -15.22 -25.96 49.66
N PRO A 5 -16.18 -25.26 48.97
CA PRO A 5 -16.18 -24.40 47.73
C PRO A 5 -17.06 -23.09 47.83
N ALA A 6 -17.47 -22.51 46.67
CA ALA A 6 -18.26 -21.28 46.43
C ALA A 6 -19.78 -21.33 46.79
N PRO A 7 -20.57 -20.27 46.52
CA PRO A 7 -21.49 -20.34 45.36
C PRO A 7 -21.82 -19.01 44.62
N GLU A 8 -22.57 -19.16 43.53
CA GLU A 8 -23.36 -18.13 42.82
C GLU A 8 -24.81 -18.09 43.42
N ALA A 9 -25.79 -17.25 43.04
CA ALA A 9 -25.96 -16.14 42.09
C ALA A 9 -27.19 -15.29 42.55
N ASP A 10 -27.47 -14.12 41.96
CA ASP A 10 -28.87 -13.59 41.82
C ASP A 10 -28.98 -12.29 40.98
N GLY A 11 -30.14 -12.08 40.37
CA GLY A 11 -30.62 -10.83 39.73
C GLY A 11 -32.12 -10.63 40.01
N PRO A 12 -32.94 -9.91 39.21
CA PRO A 12 -32.64 -9.02 38.07
C PRO A 12 -32.88 -7.53 38.49
N PRO A 13 -33.96 -6.75 38.19
CA PRO A 13 -35.10 -6.84 37.25
C PRO A 13 -34.97 -5.91 36.02
N SER A 14 -36.07 -5.64 35.30
CA SER A 14 -36.18 -4.82 34.08
C SER A 14 -37.24 -3.71 34.17
N SER A 15 -37.14 -2.67 33.33
CA SER A 15 -38.26 -1.78 32.99
C SER A 15 -38.15 -1.23 31.55
N HIS A 16 -39.29 -1.14 30.87
CA HIS A 16 -39.45 -0.49 29.56
C HIS A 16 -39.76 1.00 29.72
N LEU A 17 -39.42 1.85 28.73
CA LEU A 17 -40.23 2.99 28.27
C LEU A 17 -39.66 3.61 26.95
N THR A 18 -40.51 3.61 25.91
CA THR A 18 -40.63 4.50 24.71
C THR A 18 -39.49 5.36 24.15
N GLU A 19 -39.42 5.37 22.80
CA GLU A 19 -38.60 6.20 21.89
C GLU A 19 -38.96 7.71 21.89
N PRO A 20 -38.17 8.59 21.23
CA PRO A 20 -38.38 8.83 19.78
C PRO A 20 -37.10 8.96 18.92
N GLU A 21 -37.29 8.96 17.59
CA GLU A 21 -36.28 8.92 16.52
C GLU A 21 -35.40 10.19 16.38
N ALA A 22 -34.11 10.03 16.04
CA ALA A 22 -33.34 10.94 15.18
C ALA A 22 -32.00 10.35 14.68
N THR A 23 -31.98 9.95 13.40
CA THR A 23 -30.84 9.96 12.44
C THR A 23 -29.37 10.00 12.91
N GLY A 24 -28.56 9.06 12.40
CA GLY A 24 -27.22 9.40 11.90
C GLY A 24 -25.99 8.80 12.60
N CYS A 25 -26.01 7.54 13.02
CA CYS A 25 -24.82 6.85 13.55
C CYS A 25 -24.17 5.93 12.50
N VAL A 26 -22.83 5.86 12.46
CA VAL A 26 -22.08 5.00 11.54
C VAL A 26 -22.16 3.54 12.01
N ALA A 27 -23.07 2.77 11.42
CA ALA A 27 -23.28 1.37 11.77
C ALA A 27 -22.10 0.49 11.29
N VAL A 28 -21.33 -0.04 12.24
CA VAL A 28 -20.36 -1.12 12.00
C VAL A 28 -21.09 -2.46 12.15
N GLU A 29 -21.38 -3.12 11.03
CA GLU A 29 -21.97 -4.47 11.06
C GLU A 29 -20.92 -5.53 11.44
N THR A 30 -20.96 -6.00 12.69
CA THR A 30 -20.31 -7.26 13.08
C THR A 30 -21.18 -8.44 12.65
N THR A 31 -20.84 -9.08 11.53
CA THR A 31 -21.56 -10.27 11.03
C THR A 31 -20.97 -11.57 11.58
N THR A 32 -21.59 -12.12 12.62
CA THR A 32 -21.32 -13.47 13.12
C THR A 32 -22.03 -14.49 12.23
N VAL A 33 -21.29 -15.30 11.47
CA VAL A 33 -21.88 -16.32 10.57
C VAL A 33 -22.20 -17.62 11.34
N PRO A 34 -23.47 -18.07 11.41
CA PRO A 34 -23.80 -19.36 12.00
C PRO A 34 -23.55 -20.51 11.01
N ARG A 35 -22.89 -21.57 11.46
CA ARG A 35 -22.82 -22.86 10.73
C ARG A 35 -24.20 -23.52 10.68
N GLN A 36 -24.66 -23.95 9.51
CA GLN A 36 -25.69 -24.99 9.39
C GLN A 36 -25.33 -26.06 8.35
N LYS A 37 -25.87 -27.26 8.57
CA LYS A 37 -25.48 -28.52 7.93
C LYS A 37 -26.28 -28.81 6.66
N GLU A 38 -25.71 -29.64 5.80
CA GLU A 38 -26.36 -30.26 4.64
C GLU A 38 -27.52 -31.20 5.05
N THR A 39 -28.57 -31.30 4.23
CA THR A 39 -29.03 -32.53 3.51
C THR A 39 -30.33 -32.23 2.69
N PRO A 40 -30.74 -33.07 1.70
CA PRO A 40 -31.34 -32.58 0.44
C PRO A 40 -32.80 -33.01 0.14
N ASP A 41 -33.18 -32.83 -1.14
CA ASP A 41 -34.32 -33.37 -1.93
C ASP A 41 -35.61 -32.55 -2.06
N GLY A 42 -36.15 -32.49 -3.30
CA GLY A 42 -37.49 -31.94 -3.61
C GLY A 42 -37.66 -31.33 -5.02
N LEU A 43 -38.03 -32.14 -6.01
CA LEU A 43 -38.40 -31.71 -7.37
C LEU A 43 -39.79 -31.01 -7.42
N TRP A 44 -40.07 -30.23 -8.48
CA TRP A 44 -41.15 -30.43 -9.49
C TRP A 44 -41.65 -29.11 -10.15
N HIS A 45 -41.41 -28.96 -11.47
CA HIS A 45 -42.34 -28.47 -12.54
C HIS A 45 -43.09 -27.09 -12.43
N ALA A 46 -43.48 -26.36 -13.50
CA ALA A 46 -43.27 -26.50 -14.96
C ALA A 46 -43.68 -25.24 -15.79
N SER A 47 -43.02 -25.06 -16.95
CA SER A 47 -43.56 -24.63 -18.26
C SER A 47 -43.86 -23.15 -18.64
N ARG A 48 -43.20 -22.75 -19.75
CA ARG A 48 -43.54 -21.71 -20.77
C ARG A 48 -44.66 -22.20 -21.71
N PRO A 49 -45.41 -21.34 -22.46
CA PRO A 49 -44.98 -20.67 -23.74
C PRO A 49 -45.59 -19.25 -23.93
N ALA A 50 -45.46 -18.48 -25.03
CA ALA A 50 -44.43 -18.25 -26.07
C ALA A 50 -44.73 -16.87 -26.74
N ALA A 51 -43.78 -16.34 -27.54
CA ALA A 51 -43.94 -15.14 -28.40
C ALA A 51 -44.47 -15.56 -29.82
N PRO A 52 -44.46 -14.75 -30.92
CA PRO A 52 -44.03 -13.35 -31.12
C PRO A 52 -44.91 -12.49 -32.08
N SER A 53 -44.46 -11.29 -32.45
CA SER A 53 -44.83 -10.61 -33.72
C SER A 53 -43.67 -9.72 -34.24
N ALA A 54 -43.28 -9.96 -35.49
CA ALA A 54 -42.33 -9.20 -36.32
C ALA A 54 -43.05 -8.04 -37.06
N GLN A 55 -42.48 -7.11 -37.86
CA GLN A 55 -41.16 -6.56 -38.26
C GLN A 55 -41.47 -5.23 -39.04
N VAL A 56 -40.55 -4.29 -39.31
CA VAL A 56 -39.85 -4.00 -40.60
C VAL A 56 -39.46 -2.49 -40.51
N LEU A 57 -38.21 -2.01 -40.51
CA LEU A 57 -37.15 -1.89 -41.54
C LEU A 57 -37.36 -0.82 -42.67
N ALA A 58 -36.89 0.42 -42.44
CA ALA A 58 -35.78 1.20 -43.11
C ALA A 58 -35.47 1.04 -44.64
N PRO A 59 -34.54 1.83 -45.31
CA PRO A 59 -34.02 3.21 -45.12
C PRO A 59 -34.05 4.15 -46.40
N PRO A 60 -32.94 4.65 -47.08
CA PRO A 60 -32.63 6.11 -47.14
C PRO A 60 -32.15 6.74 -48.51
N ALA A 61 -31.62 7.99 -48.46
CA ALA A 61 -30.72 8.71 -49.43
C ALA A 61 -31.39 9.39 -50.67
N PRO A 62 -30.72 10.26 -51.50
CA PRO A 62 -29.28 10.68 -51.56
C PRO A 62 -29.04 12.23 -51.72
N PRO A 63 -27.80 12.73 -52.01
CA PRO A 63 -27.45 14.17 -52.05
C PRO A 63 -27.29 14.76 -53.49
N ALA A 64 -26.81 16.01 -53.62
CA ALA A 64 -26.41 16.63 -54.89
C ALA A 64 -25.16 17.54 -54.77
N GLU A 65 -24.35 17.60 -55.83
CA GLU A 65 -23.01 18.22 -55.89
C GLU A 65 -22.97 19.59 -56.63
N ALA A 66 -21.74 20.09 -56.83
CA ALA A 66 -21.39 21.46 -57.23
C ALA A 66 -21.53 21.81 -58.73
N ALA A 67 -21.47 23.11 -59.04
CA ALA A 67 -21.08 23.66 -60.34
C ALA A 67 -20.33 25.00 -60.21
N HIS A 68 -19.39 25.27 -61.13
CA HIS A 68 -18.51 26.45 -61.16
C HIS A 68 -19.12 27.67 -61.90
N ALA A 69 -18.72 28.91 -61.54
CA ALA A 69 -17.90 29.80 -62.41
C ALA A 69 -17.82 31.29 -61.99
N ALA A 70 -16.59 31.84 -62.02
CA ALA A 70 -16.13 33.23 -62.29
C ALA A 70 -17.08 34.45 -62.09
N SER A 71 -16.74 35.52 -61.37
CA SER A 71 -15.63 36.46 -61.68
C SER A 71 -15.65 37.74 -60.81
N SER A 72 -14.56 38.52 -60.91
CA SER A 72 -14.40 39.98 -60.68
C SER A 72 -14.34 40.61 -59.25
N SER A 73 -13.12 41.10 -58.95
CA SER A 73 -12.77 42.41 -58.36
C SER A 73 -13.49 42.98 -57.12
N GLY A 74 -12.70 43.40 -56.12
CA GLY A 74 -13.10 44.48 -55.20
C GLY A 74 -12.40 44.44 -53.84
N ALA A 75 -11.37 45.27 -53.64
CA ALA A 75 -10.79 45.48 -52.32
C ALA A 75 -11.56 46.57 -51.56
N SER A 76 -12.13 46.27 -50.38
CA SER A 76 -12.33 47.25 -49.30
C SER A 76 -12.76 46.61 -47.96
N ARG A 77 -12.04 47.01 -46.91
CA ARG A 77 -12.40 47.10 -45.48
C ARG A 77 -13.73 46.50 -44.94
N ALA A 78 -13.54 45.79 -43.82
CA ALA A 78 -14.23 45.96 -42.51
C ALA A 78 -15.03 44.75 -41.99
N ALA A 79 -14.59 44.21 -40.84
CA ALA A 79 -15.42 43.85 -39.69
C ALA A 79 -14.51 43.32 -38.56
N ALA A 80 -14.51 43.97 -37.39
CA ALA A 80 -13.90 43.39 -36.19
C ALA A 80 -14.89 42.39 -35.57
N LEU A 81 -14.46 41.15 -35.35
CA LEU A 81 -15.20 40.16 -34.59
C LEU A 81 -14.73 40.20 -33.13
N PRO A 82 -15.64 40.23 -32.13
CA PRO A 82 -15.24 40.36 -30.73
C PRO A 82 -14.66 39.04 -30.20
N SER A 83 -13.37 39.04 -29.87
CA SER A 83 -12.71 37.92 -29.20
C SER A 83 -13.13 37.86 -27.73
N GLY A 84 -14.28 37.26 -27.47
CA GLY A 84 -14.80 36.96 -26.13
C GLY A 84 -14.02 35.86 -25.39
N ALA A 85 -12.70 36.01 -25.27
CA ALA A 85 -11.89 35.19 -24.39
C ALA A 85 -11.91 35.81 -22.99
N SER A 86 -12.80 35.30 -22.13
CA SER A 86 -12.77 35.62 -20.70
C SER A 86 -11.45 35.10 -20.12
N ALA A 87 -10.47 35.98 -19.99
CA ALA A 87 -9.28 35.72 -19.20
C ALA A 87 -9.72 35.62 -17.73
N ALA A 88 -10.01 34.40 -17.29
CA ALA A 88 -10.18 34.10 -15.88
C ALA A 88 -8.88 34.51 -15.18
N ALA A 89 -8.96 35.57 -14.36
CA ALA A 89 -7.81 36.05 -13.63
C ALA A 89 -7.26 34.91 -12.75
N GLU A 90 -6.03 34.48 -13.01
CA GLU A 90 -5.38 33.46 -12.21
C GLU A 90 -5.32 33.96 -10.76
N ALA A 91 -6.06 33.28 -9.88
CA ALA A 91 -5.99 33.56 -8.45
C ALA A 91 -4.52 33.41 -8.00
N PRO A 92 -4.01 34.33 -7.16
CA PRO A 92 -2.60 34.30 -6.77
C PRO A 92 -2.25 32.93 -6.20
N VAL A 93 -1.27 32.27 -6.82
CA VAL A 93 -0.83 30.92 -6.45
C VAL A 93 -0.34 30.95 -5.01
N ARG A 94 -1.19 30.51 -4.07
CA ARG A 94 -0.79 30.33 -2.67
C ARG A 94 0.34 29.29 -2.66
N PRO A 95 1.48 29.57 -1.98
CA PRO A 95 2.57 28.62 -1.90
C PRO A 95 2.09 27.32 -1.25
N ASP A 96 2.54 26.18 -1.77
CA ASP A 96 2.17 24.87 -1.22
C ASP A 96 2.68 24.76 0.23
N PRO A 97 1.84 24.39 1.21
CA PRO A 97 2.29 24.18 2.58
C PRO A 97 3.48 23.21 2.74
N LEU A 98 3.64 22.24 1.83
CA LEU A 98 4.79 21.31 1.80
C LEU A 98 6.12 21.99 1.44
N ASP A 99 6.06 23.14 0.75
CA ASP A 99 7.22 23.93 0.34
C ASP A 99 7.67 24.93 1.41
N HIS A 100 6.98 25.00 2.55
CA HIS A 100 7.30 25.91 3.64
C HIS A 100 8.77 25.71 4.10
N PRO A 101 9.60 26.78 4.21
CA PRO A 101 11.05 26.66 4.43
C PRO A 101 11.43 26.01 5.76
N ASP A 102 10.67 26.26 6.83
CA ASP A 102 10.74 25.50 8.10
C ASP A 102 10.27 24.04 7.87
N PRO A 103 11.13 23.03 8.08
CA PRO A 103 10.79 21.61 7.91
C PRO A 103 9.65 21.13 8.82
N LEU A 104 9.49 21.72 10.01
CA LEU A 104 8.44 21.32 10.96
C LEU A 104 7.06 21.69 10.44
N ARG A 105 6.90 22.90 9.90
CA ARG A 105 5.65 23.36 9.28
C ARG A 105 5.30 22.58 8.01
N ALA A 106 6.28 22.22 7.20
CA ALA A 106 6.07 21.35 6.04
C ALA A 106 5.63 19.93 6.44
N ALA A 107 6.22 19.37 7.50
CA ALA A 107 5.84 18.07 8.05
C ALA A 107 4.47 18.09 8.73
N ASP A 108 4.13 19.18 9.43
CA ASP A 108 2.83 19.37 10.06
C ASP A 108 1.71 19.50 9.02
N ALA A 109 1.93 20.23 7.94
CA ALA A 109 1.01 20.28 6.81
C ALA A 109 0.80 18.89 6.18
N ALA A 110 1.86 18.11 5.99
CA ALA A 110 1.76 16.73 5.50
C ALA A 110 0.96 15.82 6.44
N GLY A 111 1.20 15.93 7.76
CA GLY A 111 0.45 15.19 8.78
C GLY A 111 -1.04 15.58 8.79
N THR A 112 -1.33 16.87 8.72
CA THR A 112 -2.68 17.44 8.66
C THR A 112 -3.43 16.97 7.42
N GLU A 113 -2.82 17.03 6.22
CA GLU A 113 -3.43 16.50 5.01
C GLU A 113 -3.73 15.00 5.12
N ASN A 114 -2.83 14.20 5.70
CA ASN A 114 -3.05 12.75 5.85
C ASN A 114 -4.23 12.43 6.78
N LEU A 115 -4.37 13.16 7.89
CA LEU A 115 -5.51 13.05 8.81
C LEU A 115 -6.82 13.41 8.12
N LEU A 116 -6.85 14.55 7.43
CA LEU A 116 -8.02 15.04 6.71
C LEU A 116 -8.42 14.09 5.56
N ARG A 117 -7.46 13.56 4.79
CA ARG A 117 -7.71 12.54 3.76
C ARG A 117 -8.26 11.24 4.35
N CYS A 118 -7.71 10.79 5.48
CA CYS A 118 -8.26 9.64 6.22
C CYS A 118 -9.72 9.90 6.61
N TRP A 119 -10.02 11.03 7.26
CA TRP A 119 -11.39 11.36 7.68
C TRP A 119 -12.37 11.50 6.51
N VAL A 120 -11.99 12.25 5.46
CA VAL A 120 -12.83 12.44 4.26
C VAL A 120 -13.12 11.12 3.56
N ARG A 121 -12.13 10.26 3.37
CA ARG A 121 -12.31 8.95 2.74
C ARG A 121 -13.09 7.99 3.64
N GLU A 122 -12.78 7.95 4.94
CA GLU A 122 -13.35 6.95 5.85
C GLU A 122 -14.78 7.27 6.26
N GLY A 123 -15.19 8.55 6.17
CA GLY A 123 -16.59 8.99 6.27
C GLY A 123 -17.32 9.20 4.93
N ASP A 124 -16.70 8.86 3.78
CA ASP A 124 -17.21 9.08 2.41
C ASP A 124 -17.77 10.50 2.17
N LEU A 125 -17.07 11.53 2.68
CA LEU A 125 -17.58 12.91 2.70
C LEU A 125 -17.68 13.49 1.28
N PRO A 126 -18.81 14.15 0.92
CA PRO A 126 -19.00 14.73 -0.40
C PRO A 126 -18.13 15.97 -0.62
N ARG A 127 -17.91 16.31 -1.89
CA ARG A 127 -17.26 17.57 -2.29
C ARG A 127 -18.05 18.76 -1.74
N PRO A 128 -17.39 19.75 -1.08
CA PRO A 128 -18.07 20.97 -0.65
C PRO A 128 -18.54 21.80 -1.85
N ALA A 129 -19.62 22.59 -1.63
CA ALA A 129 -20.16 23.48 -2.66
C ALA A 129 -19.24 24.68 -2.98
N GLY A 130 -18.34 25.04 -2.06
CA GLY A 130 -17.35 26.11 -2.21
C GLY A 130 -15.90 25.62 -2.16
N ASP A 131 -14.98 26.54 -1.89
CA ASP A 131 -13.54 26.27 -1.74
C ASP A 131 -13.15 25.75 -0.34
N THR A 132 -14.11 25.61 0.57
CA THR A 132 -13.89 25.27 1.98
C THR A 132 -14.77 24.09 2.38
N LEU A 133 -14.14 23.01 2.83
CA LEU A 133 -14.81 21.87 3.45
C LEU A 133 -15.05 22.17 4.94
N ARG A 134 -16.30 22.09 5.38
CA ARG A 134 -16.66 22.14 6.80
C ARG A 134 -16.78 20.73 7.35
N ILE A 135 -15.97 20.37 8.33
CA ILE A 135 -16.05 19.10 9.06
C ILE A 135 -16.64 19.38 10.44
N PRO A 136 -17.91 19.00 10.71
CA PRO A 136 -18.51 19.15 12.04
C PRO A 136 -17.81 18.25 13.07
N LEU A 137 -17.60 18.76 14.28
CA LEU A 137 -16.99 18.05 15.41
C LEU A 137 -17.92 18.18 16.63
N PRO A 138 -19.07 17.47 16.65
CA PRO A 138 -20.09 17.61 17.69
C PRO A 138 -19.60 17.24 19.10
N ALA A 139 -18.80 16.18 19.28
CA ALA A 139 -18.25 15.81 20.59
C ALA A 139 -17.30 16.88 21.13
N SER A 140 -16.69 17.67 20.24
CA SER A 140 -15.82 18.82 20.53
C SER A 140 -16.56 20.17 20.54
N GLY A 141 -17.85 20.21 20.21
CA GLY A 141 -18.66 21.44 20.17
C GLY A 141 -18.23 22.47 19.12
N THR A 142 -17.61 22.04 18.01
CA THR A 142 -17.01 22.95 17.02
C THR A 142 -17.04 22.37 15.60
N ALA A 143 -16.32 22.98 14.66
CA ALA A 143 -16.07 22.44 13.33
C ALA A 143 -14.69 22.88 12.81
N LEU A 144 -14.06 22.05 11.97
CA LEU A 144 -12.90 22.45 11.17
C LEU A 144 -13.39 23.07 9.85
N LEU A 145 -12.87 24.24 9.52
CA LEU A 145 -12.99 24.90 8.23
C LEU A 145 -11.69 24.64 7.46
N VAL A 146 -11.77 23.80 6.44
CA VAL A 146 -10.62 23.23 5.72
C VAL A 146 -10.60 23.78 4.29
N PRO A 147 -9.65 24.67 3.91
CA PRO A 147 -9.52 25.12 2.53
C PRO A 147 -9.18 23.94 1.61
N VAL A 148 -9.85 23.82 0.46
CA VAL A 148 -9.65 22.76 -0.52
C VAL A 148 -8.81 23.30 -1.69
N LEU A 149 -7.58 22.82 -1.81
CA LEU A 149 -6.65 23.20 -2.89
C LEU A 149 -6.77 22.28 -4.11
N HIS A 150 -7.18 21.02 -3.89
CA HIS A 150 -7.55 20.04 -4.92
C HIS A 150 -8.57 19.06 -4.34
N TRP A 151 -9.70 18.87 -5.02
CA TRP A 151 -10.63 17.80 -4.68
C TRP A 151 -10.44 16.61 -5.62
N SER A 152 -9.95 15.50 -5.07
CA SER A 152 -9.70 14.27 -5.80
C SER A 152 -10.95 13.39 -5.84
N ALA A 153 -11.22 12.75 -6.98
CA ALA A 153 -12.25 11.72 -7.10
C ALA A 153 -11.77 10.37 -6.51
N THR A 154 -10.46 10.23 -6.30
CA THR A 154 -9.78 9.02 -5.85
C THR A 154 -9.20 9.13 -4.43
N GLY A 155 -9.52 10.19 -3.69
CA GLY A 155 -9.15 10.38 -2.29
C GLY A 155 -7.83 11.12 -2.04
N TRP A 156 -7.07 11.48 -3.08
CA TRP A 156 -5.80 12.21 -2.94
C TRP A 156 -6.00 13.74 -2.91
N HIS A 157 -6.90 14.22 -2.04
CA HIS A 157 -7.19 15.65 -1.90
C HIS A 157 -5.93 16.45 -1.52
N ARG A 158 -5.89 17.74 -1.88
CA ARG A 158 -4.93 18.71 -1.32
C ARG A 158 -5.69 19.72 -0.48
N PHE A 159 -5.22 19.99 0.73
CA PHE A 159 -5.87 20.88 1.69
C PHE A 159 -4.94 22.02 2.13
N GLY A 160 -5.52 23.18 2.39
CA GLY A 160 -4.86 24.27 3.08
C GLY A 160 -4.91 24.10 4.61
N PRO A 161 -4.23 24.97 5.37
CA PRO A 161 -4.25 24.93 6.82
C PRO A 161 -5.69 25.09 7.35
N PRO A 162 -6.20 24.16 8.17
CA PRO A 162 -7.57 24.23 8.68
C PRO A 162 -7.70 25.20 9.85
N ALA A 163 -8.86 25.85 9.99
CA ALA A 163 -9.18 26.71 11.13
C ALA A 163 -10.36 26.15 11.93
N LEU A 164 -10.49 26.52 13.20
CA LEU A 164 -11.70 26.23 13.98
C LEU A 164 -12.76 27.30 13.67
N GLU A 165 -14.00 26.87 13.45
CA GLU A 165 -15.10 27.73 12.96
C GLU A 165 -15.39 28.96 13.84
N GLN A 166 -15.09 28.89 15.14
CA GLN A 166 -15.32 29.97 16.12
C GLN A 166 -14.00 30.61 16.62
N ALA A 167 -12.87 30.33 15.98
CA ALA A 167 -11.60 30.95 16.36
C ALA A 167 -11.52 32.41 15.83
N PRO A 168 -10.90 33.33 16.58
CA PRO A 168 -10.59 34.67 16.08
C PRO A 168 -9.74 34.61 14.80
N ALA A 169 -9.89 35.59 13.91
CA ALA A 169 -9.12 35.65 12.65
C ALA A 169 -7.58 35.75 12.83
N THR A 170 -7.12 36.04 14.05
CA THR A 170 -5.70 36.06 14.46
C THR A 170 -5.21 34.74 15.05
N ALA A 171 -6.09 33.75 15.25
CA ALA A 171 -5.71 32.44 15.76
C ALA A 171 -4.85 31.67 14.72
N PRO A 172 -3.86 30.88 15.16
CA PRO A 172 -3.16 29.99 14.25
C PRO A 172 -4.13 28.92 13.70
N PRO A 173 -3.87 28.40 12.49
CA PRO A 173 -4.51 27.17 12.01
C PRO A 173 -4.33 26.01 13.00
N ALA A 174 -5.27 25.07 13.00
CA ALA A 174 -5.14 23.82 13.74
C ALA A 174 -4.02 22.96 13.12
N ASP A 175 -3.02 22.65 13.92
CA ASP A 175 -1.90 21.78 13.54
C ASP A 175 -2.30 20.29 13.54
N ALA A 176 -1.42 19.41 13.07
CA ALA A 176 -1.72 17.98 12.93
C ALA A 176 -2.08 17.33 14.27
N VAL A 177 -1.47 17.78 15.38
CA VAL A 177 -1.73 17.24 16.72
C VAL A 177 -3.11 17.69 17.21
N THR A 178 -3.47 18.95 16.98
CA THR A 178 -4.80 19.51 17.27
C THR A 178 -5.87 18.80 16.47
N VAL A 179 -5.67 18.62 15.17
CA VAL A 179 -6.59 17.86 14.31
C VAL A 179 -6.70 16.41 14.80
N ALA A 180 -5.59 15.74 15.12
CA ALA A 180 -5.62 14.36 15.62
C ALA A 180 -6.39 14.21 16.94
N ALA A 181 -6.20 15.14 17.89
CA ALA A 181 -6.91 15.13 19.17
C ALA A 181 -8.42 15.37 19.00
N LEU A 182 -8.81 16.26 18.08
CA LEU A 182 -10.21 16.53 17.74
C LEU A 182 -10.86 15.32 17.06
N LEU A 183 -10.27 14.80 15.98
CA LEU A 183 -10.81 13.65 15.25
C LEU A 183 -10.85 12.37 16.12
N GLY A 184 -9.85 12.18 16.99
CA GLY A 184 -9.85 11.07 17.94
C GLY A 184 -10.97 11.17 19.00
N ARG A 185 -11.38 12.39 19.38
CA ARG A 185 -12.51 12.62 20.29
C ARG A 185 -13.87 12.36 19.63
N GLU A 186 -14.01 12.60 18.33
CA GLU A 186 -15.24 12.27 17.59
C GLU A 186 -15.41 10.76 17.33
N ALA A 187 -14.38 9.94 17.58
CA ALA A 187 -14.42 8.49 17.39
C ALA A 187 -14.97 7.69 18.60
N ASP A 188 -15.47 8.38 19.63
CA ASP A 188 -16.10 7.83 20.85
C ASP A 188 -15.26 6.78 21.61
N HIS A 189 -13.93 6.85 21.48
CA HIS A 189 -12.97 5.94 22.11
C HIS A 189 -11.87 6.73 22.85
N ASN A 190 -11.37 6.20 23.98
CA ASN A 190 -10.36 6.85 24.81
C ASN A 190 -8.94 6.91 24.18
N ASP A 191 -8.79 6.41 22.95
CA ASP A 191 -7.51 6.28 22.24
C ASP A 191 -7.04 7.55 21.51
N GLY A 192 -7.81 8.65 21.55
CA GLY A 192 -7.42 9.93 20.96
C GLY A 192 -6.08 10.48 21.46
N ALA A 193 -5.68 10.14 22.70
CA ALA A 193 -4.38 10.51 23.25
C ALA A 193 -3.19 9.72 22.62
N ASP A 194 -3.36 8.41 22.38
CA ASP A 194 -2.37 7.59 21.66
C ASP A 194 -2.25 8.06 20.20
N MET A 195 -3.39 8.33 19.54
CA MET A 195 -3.41 8.87 18.19
C MET A 195 -2.64 10.20 18.09
N ALA A 196 -2.89 11.15 19.00
CA ALA A 196 -2.18 12.43 19.05
C ALA A 196 -0.66 12.24 19.30
N GLY A 197 -0.28 11.33 20.20
CA GLY A 197 1.13 10.98 20.46
C GLY A 197 1.85 10.43 19.23
N ARG A 198 1.23 9.47 18.54
CA ARG A 198 1.74 8.88 17.29
C ARG A 198 1.84 9.89 16.15
N VAL A 199 0.85 10.78 16.02
CA VAL A 199 0.88 11.86 15.03
C VAL A 199 2.03 12.82 15.32
N ALA A 200 2.23 13.22 16.57
CA ALA A 200 3.34 14.08 16.95
C ALA A 200 4.71 13.42 16.68
N ASP A 201 4.87 12.11 16.94
CA ASP A 201 6.07 11.35 16.58
C ASP A 201 6.27 11.28 15.05
N SER A 202 5.20 11.03 14.29
CA SER A 202 5.24 11.01 12.82
C SER A 202 5.64 12.36 12.23
N VAL A 203 5.10 13.47 12.75
CA VAL A 203 5.43 14.84 12.29
C VAL A 203 6.88 15.19 12.62
N ARG A 204 7.36 14.94 13.86
CA ARG A 204 8.77 15.19 14.23
C ARG A 204 9.75 14.42 13.35
N ARG A 205 9.49 13.13 13.08
CA ARG A 205 10.34 12.31 12.20
C ARG A 205 10.32 12.82 10.76
N THR A 206 9.13 13.16 10.25
CA THR A 206 8.97 13.73 8.91
C THR A 206 9.72 15.07 8.77
N ALA A 207 9.70 15.93 9.80
CA ALA A 207 10.45 17.18 9.81
C ALA A 207 11.97 16.95 9.68
N ALA A 208 12.52 16.01 10.45
CA ALA A 208 13.94 15.63 10.36
C ALA A 208 14.30 15.02 8.99
N PHE A 209 13.40 14.26 8.37
CA PHE A 209 13.59 13.74 7.01
C PHE A 209 13.59 14.86 5.97
N ILE A 210 12.66 15.81 6.07
CA ILE A 210 12.58 16.98 5.19
C ILE A 210 13.83 17.86 5.34
N GLU A 211 14.29 18.11 6.56
CA GLU A 211 15.50 18.88 6.85
C GLU A 211 16.74 18.27 6.19
N GLU A 212 17.03 16.99 6.48
CA GLU A 212 18.21 16.33 5.94
C GLU A 212 18.13 16.19 4.41
N ARG A 213 16.95 15.93 3.84
CA ARG A 213 16.79 15.81 2.38
C ARG A 213 16.75 17.14 1.64
N ARG A 214 16.40 18.25 2.29
CA ARG A 214 16.65 19.60 1.72
C ARG A 214 18.16 19.91 1.71
N ARG A 215 18.89 19.46 2.73
CA ARG A 215 20.35 19.61 2.85
C ARG A 215 21.14 18.68 1.92
N ARG A 216 20.65 17.46 1.69
CA ARG A 216 21.22 16.41 0.81
C ARG A 216 20.11 15.75 -0.03
N PRO A 217 19.63 16.40 -1.11
CA PRO A 217 18.52 15.89 -1.92
C PRO A 217 18.92 14.73 -2.85
N GLY A 218 20.19 14.67 -3.25
CA GLY A 218 20.75 13.60 -4.09
C GLY A 218 20.76 12.23 -3.39
N ALA A 219 20.97 11.19 -4.18
CA ALA A 219 21.28 9.85 -3.66
C ALA A 219 22.75 9.77 -3.21
N PRO A 220 23.11 8.82 -2.31
CA PRO A 220 24.49 8.41 -2.09
C PRO A 220 25.14 7.91 -3.40
N ALA A 221 26.47 8.05 -3.53
CA ALA A 221 27.18 7.69 -4.76
C ALA A 221 27.27 6.17 -5.00
N ASP A 222 27.07 5.38 -3.95
CA ASP A 222 27.06 3.92 -3.89
C ASP A 222 25.65 3.31 -4.00
N ALA A 223 24.60 4.15 -4.04
CA ALA A 223 23.22 3.67 -4.16
C ALA A 223 22.85 3.36 -5.62
N ASP A 224 22.34 2.15 -5.85
CA ASP A 224 21.68 1.79 -7.12
C ASP A 224 20.29 2.46 -7.26
N PRO A 225 19.67 2.44 -8.46
CA PRO A 225 18.38 3.09 -8.68
C PRO A 225 17.25 2.51 -7.83
N PHE A 226 17.26 1.19 -7.58
CA PHE A 226 16.29 0.51 -6.71
C PHE A 226 16.38 1.00 -5.26
N LEU A 227 17.59 1.08 -4.69
CA LEU A 227 17.80 1.60 -3.34
C LEU A 227 17.40 3.08 -3.24
N THR A 228 17.75 3.87 -4.26
CA THR A 228 17.35 5.29 -4.36
C THR A 228 15.83 5.45 -4.34
N ALA A 229 15.10 4.60 -5.07
CA ALA A 229 13.64 4.56 -5.06
C ALA A 229 13.08 4.19 -3.68
N GLU A 230 13.61 3.14 -3.05
CA GLU A 230 13.17 2.69 -1.72
C GLU A 230 13.43 3.72 -0.61
N GLN A 231 14.43 4.58 -0.78
CA GLN A 231 14.81 5.65 0.15
C GLN A 231 14.19 7.03 -0.20
N SER A 232 13.22 7.07 -1.12
CA SER A 232 12.57 8.32 -1.57
C SER A 232 11.22 8.63 -0.90
N LEU A 233 10.60 7.68 -0.20
CA LEU A 233 9.26 7.83 0.41
C LEU A 233 9.30 8.64 1.72
N LEU A 234 9.52 9.96 1.67
CA LEU A 234 9.73 10.79 2.87
C LEU A 234 8.46 11.02 3.72
N LEU A 235 7.31 11.24 3.08
CA LEU A 235 6.05 11.56 3.76
C LEU A 235 5.25 10.32 4.19
N GLY A 236 5.55 9.15 3.60
CA GLY A 236 4.90 7.89 3.92
C GLY A 236 3.56 7.70 3.20
N HIS A 237 2.71 6.82 3.74
CA HIS A 237 1.41 6.50 3.15
C HIS A 237 0.44 7.70 3.28
N PRO A 238 -0.06 8.28 2.18
CA PRO A 238 -0.84 9.54 2.19
C PRO A 238 -2.24 9.41 2.80
N LEU A 239 -2.67 8.17 3.00
CA LEU A 239 -4.00 7.78 3.52
C LEU A 239 -3.84 6.93 4.79
N HIS A 240 -3.02 7.39 5.73
CA HIS A 240 -2.81 6.78 7.06
C HIS A 240 -2.50 7.92 8.05
N PRO A 241 -3.01 7.93 9.30
CA PRO A 241 -2.93 9.09 10.20
C PRO A 241 -1.50 9.45 10.65
N SER A 242 -0.65 8.45 10.88
CA SER A 242 0.70 8.63 11.46
C SER A 242 1.78 7.81 10.72
N PRO A 243 1.96 8.00 9.39
CA PRO A 243 2.65 7.04 8.52
C PRO A 243 4.17 6.94 8.74
N LYS A 244 4.76 7.90 9.47
CA LYS A 244 6.17 7.90 9.88
C LYS A 244 6.38 7.70 11.37
N SER A 245 5.34 7.40 12.14
CA SER A 245 5.50 7.03 13.55
C SER A 245 6.34 5.75 13.68
N ARG A 246 7.34 5.79 14.57
CA ARG A 246 8.30 4.71 14.87
C ARG A 246 8.64 4.70 16.36
N GLU A 247 7.60 4.77 17.19
CA GLU A 247 7.74 4.68 18.65
C GLU A 247 8.56 3.47 19.07
N GLY A 248 9.49 3.68 20.01
CA GLY A 248 10.50 2.70 20.40
C GLY A 248 11.86 2.86 19.70
N LEU A 249 11.98 3.73 18.68
CA LEU A 249 13.26 4.18 18.13
C LEU A 249 13.66 5.55 18.72
N THR A 250 14.86 5.60 19.32
CA THR A 250 15.55 6.87 19.64
C THR A 250 15.94 7.63 18.37
N ASP A 251 16.30 8.91 18.48
CA ASP A 251 16.74 9.71 17.31
C ASP A 251 18.02 9.16 16.65
N ALA A 252 18.93 8.59 17.45
CA ALA A 252 20.16 7.97 16.95
C ALA A 252 19.86 6.70 16.15
N GLU A 253 18.98 5.84 16.67
CA GLU A 253 18.48 4.66 15.96
C GLU A 253 17.66 5.07 14.72
N SER A 254 16.85 6.13 14.81
CA SER A 254 16.10 6.67 13.68
C SER A 254 17.04 7.12 12.56
N ARG A 255 18.15 7.80 12.85
CA ARG A 255 19.17 8.15 11.83
C ARG A 255 19.82 6.93 11.18
N ARG A 256 20.05 5.86 11.94
CA ARG A 256 20.73 4.65 11.46
C ARG A 256 19.82 3.69 10.68
N TYR A 257 18.56 3.57 11.08
CA TYR A 257 17.62 2.56 10.57
C TYR A 257 16.55 3.13 9.63
N SER A 258 16.45 4.45 9.44
CA SER A 258 15.44 5.04 8.54
C SER A 258 15.93 5.08 7.08
N PRO A 259 15.16 4.54 6.11
CA PRO A 259 15.49 4.67 4.68
C PRO A 259 15.50 6.13 4.23
N GLU A 260 14.64 6.98 4.80
CA GLU A 260 14.49 8.39 4.43
C GLU A 260 15.75 9.24 4.66
N LEU A 261 16.62 8.78 5.57
CA LEU A 261 17.88 9.43 5.97
C LEU A 261 19.12 8.76 5.34
N HIS A 262 18.92 7.87 4.36
CA HIS A 262 19.96 7.00 3.81
C HIS A 262 20.71 6.19 4.89
N GLY A 263 19.97 5.72 5.92
CA GLY A 263 20.55 4.93 7.00
C GLY A 263 21.24 3.66 6.49
N SER A 264 22.20 3.14 7.27
CA SER A 264 22.83 1.85 7.00
C SER A 264 23.47 1.27 8.26
N PHE A 265 23.64 -0.05 8.30
CA PHE A 265 24.21 -0.75 9.45
C PHE A 265 24.78 -2.13 9.08
N PRO A 266 25.89 -2.57 9.69
CA PRO A 266 26.21 -4.00 9.76
C PRO A 266 25.07 -4.74 10.46
N LEU A 267 24.80 -5.97 10.00
CA LEU A 267 23.84 -6.87 10.64
C LEU A 267 24.37 -7.30 12.01
N HIS A 268 23.47 -7.61 12.93
CA HIS A 268 23.80 -8.29 14.17
C HIS A 268 23.68 -9.79 13.95
N TRP A 269 24.68 -10.57 14.35
CA TRP A 269 24.70 -12.00 14.13
C TRP A 269 24.52 -12.78 15.43
N VAL A 270 23.77 -13.87 15.34
CA VAL A 270 23.75 -14.94 16.34
C VAL A 270 24.07 -16.26 15.67
N ALA A 271 24.65 -17.20 16.40
CA ALA A 271 24.80 -18.59 15.99
C ALA A 271 23.81 -19.43 16.79
N ALA A 272 22.92 -20.15 16.10
CA ALA A 272 21.98 -21.08 16.71
C ALA A 272 22.44 -22.52 16.48
N ASP A 273 22.39 -23.37 17.51
CA ASP A 273 22.66 -24.80 17.37
C ASP A 273 21.66 -25.46 16.40
N ARG A 274 22.12 -26.44 15.62
CA ARG A 274 21.28 -27.11 14.61
C ARG A 274 20.08 -27.85 15.19
N SER A 275 20.07 -28.19 16.48
CA SER A 275 18.92 -28.81 17.15
C SER A 275 17.73 -27.84 17.35
N VAL A 276 17.97 -26.53 17.38
CA VAL A 276 16.96 -25.47 17.56
C VAL A 276 16.72 -24.65 16.28
N LEU A 277 17.40 -24.99 15.19
CA LEU A 277 17.30 -24.27 13.91
C LEU A 277 16.12 -24.75 13.07
N ALA A 278 15.15 -23.86 12.85
CA ALA A 278 14.10 -24.07 11.88
C ALA A 278 14.45 -23.36 10.57
N HIS A 279 14.31 -24.03 9.43
CA HIS A 279 14.59 -23.43 8.13
C HIS A 279 13.87 -24.13 6.98
N ASP A 280 13.74 -23.45 5.84
CA ASP A 280 13.37 -24.06 4.57
C ASP A 280 14.07 -23.31 3.41
N SER A 281 14.28 -23.99 2.29
CA SER A 281 14.79 -23.39 1.06
C SER A 281 14.27 -24.11 -0.18
N ALA A 282 13.81 -23.31 -1.14
CA ALA A 282 13.63 -23.67 -2.53
C ALA A 282 14.58 -22.86 -3.45
N TRP A 283 15.57 -22.18 -2.87
CA TRP A 283 16.61 -21.45 -3.63
C TRP A 283 17.42 -22.45 -4.46
N THR A 284 17.73 -22.08 -5.71
CA THR A 284 18.65 -22.86 -6.55
C THR A 284 19.67 -21.98 -7.24
N ASP A 285 20.94 -22.37 -7.18
CA ASP A 285 22.04 -21.79 -7.94
C ASP A 285 22.44 -22.77 -9.06
N GLN A 286 22.41 -22.32 -10.31
CA GLN A 286 22.54 -23.14 -11.53
C GLN A 286 21.73 -24.47 -11.48
N GLY A 287 20.52 -24.41 -10.92
CA GLY A 287 19.62 -25.56 -10.76
C GLY A 287 19.90 -26.46 -9.55
N ARG A 288 21.00 -26.27 -8.82
CA ARG A 288 21.32 -27.00 -7.58
C ARG A 288 20.68 -26.31 -6.38
N PRO A 289 19.97 -27.03 -5.48
CA PRO A 289 19.43 -26.45 -4.26
C PRO A 289 20.52 -25.85 -3.35
N VAL A 290 20.25 -24.68 -2.76
CA VAL A 290 21.16 -24.01 -1.81
C VAL A 290 20.48 -23.87 -0.45
N PRO A 291 21.08 -24.36 0.66
CA PRO A 291 20.53 -24.20 2.00
C PRO A 291 20.46 -22.74 2.45
N ALA A 292 19.44 -22.37 3.22
CA ALA A 292 19.26 -21.00 3.72
C ALA A 292 20.45 -20.51 4.58
N ALA A 293 21.05 -21.42 5.36
CA ALA A 293 22.23 -21.13 6.18
C ALA A 293 23.49 -20.83 5.34
N GLU A 294 23.63 -21.45 4.17
CA GLU A 294 24.76 -21.19 3.26
C GLU A 294 24.62 -19.80 2.62
N LEU A 295 23.40 -19.42 2.21
CA LEU A 295 23.11 -18.12 1.63
C LEU A 295 23.53 -16.98 2.56
N VAL A 296 23.15 -17.02 3.85
CA VAL A 296 23.55 -15.96 4.80
C VAL A 296 25.04 -16.00 5.16
N ALA A 297 25.66 -17.19 5.23
CA ALA A 297 27.07 -17.33 5.58
C ALA A 297 28.01 -16.61 4.58
N ARG A 298 27.62 -16.53 3.29
CA ARG A 298 28.31 -15.74 2.25
C ARG A 298 28.44 -14.25 2.59
N HIS A 299 27.63 -13.73 3.52
CA HIS A 299 27.67 -12.32 3.96
C HIS A 299 28.36 -12.12 5.32
N ALA A 300 28.91 -13.18 5.90
CA ALA A 300 29.63 -13.20 7.19
C ALA A 300 31.03 -13.81 7.05
N GLU A 301 31.66 -13.69 5.88
CA GLU A 301 33.02 -14.19 5.63
C GLU A 301 34.01 -13.67 6.68
N GLY A 302 34.79 -14.57 7.28
CA GLY A 302 35.74 -14.26 8.36
C GLY A 302 35.15 -14.20 9.77
N LEU A 303 33.82 -14.33 9.94
CA LEU A 303 33.19 -14.44 11.26
C LEU A 303 33.45 -15.84 11.85
N SER A 304 34.06 -15.90 13.04
CA SER A 304 34.22 -17.14 13.80
C SER A 304 32.97 -17.40 14.64
N PHE A 305 32.46 -18.64 14.61
CA PHE A 305 31.30 -19.08 15.39
C PHE A 305 31.46 -20.56 15.78
N PRO A 306 30.73 -21.07 16.80
CA PRO A 306 30.92 -22.44 17.29
C PRO A 306 30.57 -23.52 16.26
N GLU A 307 31.26 -24.67 16.35
CA GLU A 307 30.91 -25.85 15.55
C GLU A 307 29.47 -26.30 15.80
N HIS A 308 28.89 -27.04 14.86
CA HIS A 308 27.48 -27.50 14.87
C HIS A 308 26.39 -26.42 14.89
N THR A 309 26.73 -25.14 14.90
CA THR A 309 25.76 -24.03 14.79
C THR A 309 25.56 -23.55 13.34
N SER A 310 24.56 -22.69 13.13
CA SER A 310 24.28 -21.95 11.91
C SER A 310 24.08 -20.46 12.22
N LEU A 311 24.57 -19.59 11.34
CA LEU A 311 24.42 -18.13 11.48
C LEU A 311 22.99 -17.67 11.17
N ILE A 312 22.48 -16.74 11.99
CA ILE A 312 21.21 -16.04 11.77
C ILE A 312 21.46 -14.53 11.82
N PRO A 313 21.18 -13.79 10.73
CA PRO A 313 21.27 -12.33 10.71
C PRO A 313 20.02 -11.68 11.33
N LEU A 314 20.24 -10.71 12.21
CA LEU A 314 19.22 -9.94 12.91
C LEU A 314 19.37 -8.44 12.66
N HIS A 315 18.25 -7.72 12.76
CA HIS A 315 18.29 -6.26 12.84
C HIS A 315 18.90 -5.84 14.19
N PRO A 316 19.87 -4.90 14.26
CA PRO A 316 20.55 -4.57 15.52
C PRO A 316 19.63 -4.10 16.65
N TRP A 317 18.54 -3.39 16.34
CA TRP A 317 17.49 -3.08 17.33
C TRP A 317 16.80 -4.34 17.87
N GLN A 318 16.51 -5.31 17.00
CA GLN A 318 15.83 -6.55 17.38
C GLN A 318 16.72 -7.40 18.29
N ALA A 319 18.00 -7.55 17.94
CA ALA A 319 18.96 -8.28 18.78
C ALA A 319 19.07 -7.70 20.20
N ARG A 320 19.03 -6.36 20.35
CA ARG A 320 19.00 -5.70 21.66
C ARG A 320 17.75 -6.02 22.48
N GLU A 321 16.59 -6.07 21.84
CA GLU A 321 15.30 -6.34 22.51
C GLU A 321 15.15 -7.83 22.88
N LEU A 322 15.53 -8.73 21.96
CA LEU A 322 15.43 -10.18 22.12
C LEU A 322 16.18 -10.70 23.37
N ARG A 323 17.35 -10.13 23.70
CA ARG A 323 18.12 -10.52 24.91
C ARG A 323 17.34 -10.44 26.22
N SER A 324 16.24 -9.69 26.25
CA SER A 324 15.36 -9.56 27.43
C SER A 324 14.16 -10.52 27.45
N ARG A 325 13.94 -11.29 26.38
CA ARG A 325 12.85 -12.27 26.29
C ARG A 325 13.23 -13.58 27.00
N PRO A 326 12.38 -14.15 27.88
CA PRO A 326 12.70 -15.36 28.65
C PRO A 326 13.15 -16.55 27.80
N GLU A 327 12.50 -16.78 26.66
CA GLU A 327 12.78 -17.88 25.75
C GLU A 327 14.15 -17.75 25.06
N VAL A 328 14.57 -16.51 24.75
CA VAL A 328 15.90 -16.23 24.18
C VAL A 328 16.98 -16.35 25.25
N ALA A 329 16.72 -15.84 26.47
CA ALA A 329 17.62 -15.99 27.61
C ALA A 329 17.89 -17.46 27.93
N ALA A 330 16.83 -18.30 27.95
CA ALA A 330 16.97 -19.74 28.20
C ALA A 330 17.83 -20.45 27.13
N LEU A 331 17.73 -20.05 25.85
CA LEU A 331 18.56 -20.61 24.77
C LEU A 331 20.04 -20.16 24.88
N LEU A 332 20.28 -18.92 25.31
CA LEU A 332 21.64 -18.40 25.58
C LEU A 332 22.27 -19.15 26.77
N ASP A 333 21.54 -19.30 27.88
CA ASP A 333 21.98 -19.99 29.10
C ASP A 333 22.25 -21.49 28.86
N ALA A 334 21.46 -22.11 27.98
CA ALA A 334 21.64 -23.50 27.55
C ALA A 334 22.81 -23.70 26.55
N GLY A 335 23.41 -22.62 26.05
CA GLY A 335 24.44 -22.68 25.01
C GLY A 335 23.92 -23.13 23.64
N LEU A 336 22.61 -23.01 23.39
CA LEU A 336 21.96 -23.32 22.12
C LEU A 336 21.86 -22.10 21.19
N LEU A 337 22.09 -20.90 21.74
CA LEU A 337 22.24 -19.65 21.01
C LEU A 337 23.51 -18.94 21.49
N HIS A 338 24.23 -18.31 20.57
CA HIS A 338 25.43 -17.52 20.86
C HIS A 338 25.32 -16.15 20.21
N ASP A 339 25.49 -15.08 20.99
CA ASP A 339 25.51 -13.72 20.47
C ASP A 339 26.90 -13.36 19.94
N LEU A 340 26.99 -13.08 18.63
CA LEU A 340 28.25 -12.78 17.93
C LEU A 340 28.45 -11.27 17.70
N GLY A 341 27.44 -10.45 18.01
CA GLY A 341 27.49 -9.01 17.81
C GLY A 341 27.34 -8.52 16.35
N PRO A 342 27.54 -7.22 16.11
CA PRO A 342 27.48 -6.62 14.78
C PRO A 342 28.72 -6.97 13.94
N TYR A 343 28.52 -7.48 12.72
CA TYR A 343 29.62 -7.87 11.82
C TYR A 343 29.29 -7.66 10.33
N GLY A 344 30.34 -7.45 9.53
CA GLY A 344 30.29 -7.42 8.07
C GLY A 344 30.03 -6.03 7.46
N ALA A 345 29.88 -6.00 6.13
CA ALA A 345 29.56 -4.80 5.37
C ALA A 345 28.17 -4.23 5.74
N PRO A 346 27.94 -2.91 5.61
CA PRO A 346 26.65 -2.32 5.89
C PRO A 346 25.56 -2.81 4.93
N TRP A 347 24.35 -2.88 5.46
CA TRP A 347 23.10 -3.09 4.74
C TRP A 347 22.22 -1.86 4.90
N HIS A 348 21.38 -1.60 3.90
CA HIS A 348 20.56 -0.39 3.81
C HIS A 348 19.07 -0.77 3.95
N PRO A 349 18.31 -0.15 4.88
CA PRO A 349 16.88 -0.37 4.99
C PRO A 349 16.16 0.15 3.74
N THR A 350 15.18 -0.61 3.28
CA THR A 350 14.27 -0.23 2.19
C THR A 350 13.01 0.45 2.73
N SER A 351 12.00 0.74 1.90
CA SER A 351 10.77 1.45 2.32
C SER A 351 9.98 0.74 3.43
N SER A 352 10.22 -0.56 3.64
CA SER A 352 9.63 -1.36 4.72
C SER A 352 10.36 -1.25 6.07
N VAL A 353 11.50 -0.55 6.11
CA VAL A 353 12.49 -0.48 7.22
C VAL A 353 13.16 -1.82 7.56
N ARG A 354 12.37 -2.89 7.74
CA ARG A 354 12.84 -4.23 8.14
C ARG A 354 13.45 -5.06 7.02
N THR A 355 13.10 -4.79 5.76
CA THR A 355 13.80 -5.38 4.61
C THR A 355 15.03 -4.55 4.33
N VAL A 356 16.19 -5.20 4.24
CA VAL A 356 17.46 -4.57 3.96
C VAL A 356 18.05 -5.08 2.64
N HIS A 357 18.70 -4.17 1.94
CA HIS A 357 19.36 -4.36 0.65
C HIS A 357 20.85 -4.01 0.75
N ARG A 358 21.67 -4.64 -0.09
CA ARG A 358 23.07 -4.27 -0.27
C ARG A 358 23.34 -4.20 -1.78
N PRO A 359 23.74 -3.03 -2.32
CA PRO A 359 24.05 -2.92 -3.75
C PRO A 359 25.04 -4.00 -4.21
N GLY A 360 24.73 -4.66 -5.32
CA GLY A 360 25.55 -5.73 -5.88
C GLY A 360 25.40 -7.13 -5.26
N THR A 361 24.39 -7.38 -4.41
CA THR A 361 24.05 -8.75 -3.96
C THR A 361 22.77 -9.29 -4.60
N ASP A 362 22.75 -10.61 -4.83
CA ASP A 362 21.58 -11.40 -5.23
C ASP A 362 20.60 -11.65 -4.07
N LEU A 363 20.95 -11.24 -2.86
CA LEU A 363 20.18 -11.41 -1.63
C LEU A 363 19.72 -10.07 -1.03
N MET A 364 18.44 -9.98 -0.66
CA MET A 364 17.89 -9.06 0.33
C MET A 364 17.45 -9.86 1.56
N LEU A 365 17.42 -9.23 2.74
CA LEU A 365 16.97 -9.85 3.98
C LEU A 365 15.76 -9.12 4.54
N LYS A 366 14.63 -9.80 4.71
CA LYS A 366 13.47 -9.29 5.44
C LYS A 366 13.56 -9.78 6.88
N LEU A 367 14.17 -8.93 7.72
CA LEU A 367 14.45 -9.19 9.14
C LEU A 367 13.19 -9.01 9.99
N SER A 368 13.13 -9.64 11.16
CA SER A 368 12.13 -9.30 12.17
C SER A 368 12.47 -7.98 12.88
N LEU A 369 11.45 -7.18 13.18
CA LEU A 369 11.58 -5.88 13.85
C LEU A 369 10.33 -5.54 14.69
N GLY A 370 10.39 -5.73 16.01
CA GLY A 370 9.29 -5.52 16.97
C GLY A 370 8.80 -4.08 17.17
N VAL A 371 9.27 -3.15 16.35
CA VAL A 371 8.83 -1.76 16.24
C VAL A 371 7.47 -1.70 15.55
N ARG A 372 6.56 -0.84 16.02
CA ARG A 372 5.30 -0.54 15.33
C ARG A 372 5.58 0.37 14.14
N ILE A 373 5.22 -0.07 12.93
CA ILE A 373 5.34 0.70 11.68
C ILE A 373 4.00 0.60 10.96
N THR A 374 3.35 1.76 10.79
CA THR A 374 1.90 1.84 10.55
C THR A 374 1.14 0.94 11.53
N ASN A 375 0.09 0.26 11.13
CA ASN A 375 -0.83 -0.47 12.00
C ASN A 375 -0.34 -1.88 12.42
N SER A 376 0.97 -2.15 12.43
CA SER A 376 1.50 -3.46 12.88
C SER A 376 2.86 -3.37 13.53
N ARG A 377 3.15 -4.26 14.50
CA ARG A 377 4.52 -4.64 14.85
C ARG A 377 5.12 -5.42 13.68
N ARG A 378 6.41 -5.23 13.35
CA ARG A 378 7.02 -5.79 12.13
C ARG A 378 7.94 -6.99 12.40
N GLU A 379 7.56 -7.85 13.33
CA GLU A 379 8.12 -9.22 13.41
C GLU A 379 7.59 -10.07 12.24
N ASN A 380 8.36 -11.06 11.80
CA ASN A 380 7.91 -12.02 10.79
C ASN A 380 7.12 -13.15 11.47
N LEU A 381 6.06 -13.65 10.85
CA LEU A 381 5.32 -14.80 11.36
C LEU A 381 5.71 -16.08 10.61
N ARG A 382 5.85 -17.21 11.33
CA ARG A 382 6.27 -18.49 10.72
C ARG A 382 5.41 -18.91 9.52
N LYS A 383 4.08 -18.70 9.58
CA LYS A 383 3.16 -18.95 8.45
C LYS A 383 3.52 -18.17 7.16
N GLU A 384 4.01 -16.94 7.30
CA GLU A 384 4.44 -16.08 6.19
C GLU A 384 5.78 -16.56 5.61
N LEU A 385 6.66 -17.10 6.46
CA LEU A 385 7.92 -17.69 6.00
C LEU A 385 7.64 -18.89 5.08
N HIS A 386 6.77 -19.82 5.52
CA HIS A 386 6.33 -20.93 4.69
C HIS A 386 5.66 -20.44 3.39
N ARG A 387 4.80 -19.41 3.45
CA ARG A 387 4.12 -18.84 2.28
C ARG A 387 5.08 -18.36 1.18
N GLY A 388 6.21 -17.74 1.55
CA GLY A 388 7.21 -17.27 0.59
C GLY A 388 7.82 -18.41 -0.24
N VAL A 389 8.28 -19.47 0.45
CA VAL A 389 8.89 -20.65 -0.19
C VAL A 389 7.85 -21.45 -0.98
N GLU A 390 6.64 -21.57 -0.44
CA GLU A 390 5.51 -22.23 -1.09
C GLU A 390 5.12 -21.55 -2.41
N VAL A 391 5.01 -20.22 -2.44
CA VAL A 391 4.73 -19.48 -3.68
C VAL A 391 5.88 -19.62 -4.67
N HIS A 392 7.14 -19.61 -4.21
CA HIS A 392 8.28 -19.91 -5.09
C HIS A 392 8.18 -21.32 -5.70
N ARG A 393 7.79 -22.34 -4.93
CA ARG A 393 7.55 -23.70 -5.41
C ARG A 393 6.40 -23.76 -6.40
N LEU A 394 5.26 -23.13 -6.10
CA LEU A 394 4.09 -23.05 -7.00
C LEU A 394 4.49 -22.48 -8.36
N LEU A 395 5.24 -21.38 -8.37
CA LEU A 395 5.67 -20.71 -9.60
C LEU A 395 6.61 -21.59 -10.44
N ARG A 396 7.41 -22.46 -9.80
CA ARG A 396 8.27 -23.45 -10.47
C ARG A 396 7.55 -24.65 -11.07
N THR A 397 6.27 -24.89 -10.76
CA THR A 397 5.47 -25.99 -11.37
C THR A 397 5.30 -25.85 -12.88
N GLY A 398 5.52 -24.65 -13.42
CA GLY A 398 5.21 -24.27 -14.79
C GLY A 398 4.45 -22.94 -14.87
N LEU A 399 3.75 -22.57 -13.80
CA LEU A 399 2.95 -21.36 -13.72
C LEU A 399 3.72 -20.08 -14.08
N ALA A 400 4.96 -19.90 -13.61
CA ALA A 400 5.75 -18.73 -14.00
C ALA A 400 6.11 -18.71 -15.50
N ARG A 401 6.25 -19.89 -16.14
CA ARG A 401 6.51 -19.99 -17.59
C ARG A 401 5.27 -19.65 -18.39
N GLU A 402 4.10 -20.13 -17.96
CA GLU A 402 2.80 -19.80 -18.54
C GLU A 402 2.54 -18.28 -18.43
N TRP A 403 2.75 -17.72 -17.24
CA TRP A 403 2.56 -16.29 -16.99
C TRP A 403 3.53 -15.40 -17.77
N HIS A 404 4.82 -15.75 -17.81
CA HIS A 404 5.84 -15.00 -18.55
C HIS A 404 5.66 -15.10 -20.07
N ALA A 405 5.09 -16.20 -20.59
CA ALA A 405 4.74 -16.31 -22.01
C ALA A 405 3.63 -15.32 -22.42
N ALA A 406 2.68 -15.02 -21.52
CA ALA A 406 1.68 -13.98 -21.73
C ALA A 406 2.22 -12.57 -21.42
N HIS A 407 3.04 -12.42 -20.38
CA HIS A 407 3.48 -11.13 -19.83
C HIS A 407 4.99 -11.12 -19.50
N PRO A 408 5.88 -11.07 -20.51
CA PRO A 408 7.33 -11.21 -20.30
C PRO A 408 7.96 -10.06 -19.48
N GLY A 409 7.29 -8.90 -19.38
CA GLY A 409 7.76 -7.75 -18.60
C GLY A 409 7.51 -7.85 -17.09
N PHE A 410 6.74 -8.84 -16.61
CA PHE A 410 6.29 -8.91 -15.21
C PHE A 410 6.73 -10.20 -14.51
N ASP A 411 7.03 -10.10 -13.21
CA ASP A 411 7.26 -11.26 -12.34
C ASP A 411 7.10 -10.88 -10.84
N ILE A 412 7.28 -11.82 -9.93
CA ILE A 412 7.31 -11.59 -8.47
C ILE A 412 8.74 -11.66 -7.94
N VAL A 413 9.19 -10.66 -7.17
CA VAL A 413 10.41 -10.71 -6.36
C VAL A 413 10.29 -11.85 -5.35
N ARG A 414 11.07 -12.92 -5.55
CA ARG A 414 10.89 -14.20 -4.87
C ARG A 414 11.42 -14.18 -3.44
N ASP A 415 10.73 -14.89 -2.56
CA ASP A 415 11.10 -15.12 -1.16
C ASP A 415 11.37 -16.62 -0.91
N PRO A 416 12.41 -17.22 -1.54
CA PRO A 416 12.54 -18.67 -1.67
C PRO A 416 13.16 -19.41 -0.48
N ALA A 417 13.63 -18.74 0.58
CA ALA A 417 14.28 -19.39 1.72
C ALA A 417 14.11 -18.60 3.02
N TRP A 418 14.19 -19.25 4.18
CA TRP A 418 14.15 -18.58 5.48
C TRP A 418 14.93 -19.33 6.56
N LEU A 419 15.29 -18.60 7.62
CA LEU A 419 15.90 -19.12 8.85
C LEU A 419 15.09 -18.61 10.04
N ALA A 420 14.97 -19.43 11.07
CA ALA A 420 14.36 -19.08 12.35
C ALA A 420 14.88 -20.01 13.45
N VAL A 421 14.43 -19.77 14.69
CA VAL A 421 14.76 -20.60 15.85
C VAL A 421 13.46 -21.07 16.50
N ASP A 422 13.48 -22.31 16.96
CA ASP A 422 12.44 -22.90 17.81
C ASP A 422 13.06 -23.25 19.18
N THR A 423 12.25 -23.34 20.22
CA THR A 423 12.66 -23.91 21.51
C THR A 423 12.90 -25.42 21.39
N PRO A 424 13.58 -26.08 22.35
CA PRO A 424 13.88 -27.52 22.25
C PRO A 424 12.66 -28.46 22.21
N ASP A 425 11.47 -27.97 22.57
CA ASP A 425 10.17 -28.66 22.43
C ASP A 425 9.45 -28.35 21.10
N GLY A 426 10.04 -27.52 20.23
CA GLY A 426 9.52 -27.20 18.89
C GLY A 426 8.61 -25.97 18.81
N THR A 427 8.58 -25.12 19.84
CA THR A 427 7.77 -23.89 19.82
C THR A 427 8.54 -22.75 19.12
N PRO A 428 7.97 -22.05 18.12
CA PRO A 428 8.66 -20.95 17.43
C PRO A 428 9.08 -19.79 18.35
N VAL A 429 10.36 -19.39 18.27
CA VAL A 429 10.90 -18.22 18.99
C VAL A 429 10.79 -16.97 18.13
N HIS A 430 9.75 -16.19 18.38
CA HIS A 430 9.42 -15.00 17.61
C HIS A 430 10.51 -13.92 17.65
N GLY A 431 10.76 -13.34 16.49
CA GLY A 431 11.68 -12.21 16.32
C GLY A 431 13.11 -12.61 15.94
N LEU A 432 13.45 -13.90 15.98
CA LEU A 432 14.66 -14.46 15.36
C LEU A 432 14.43 -14.83 13.88
N ASP A 433 13.17 -14.86 13.43
CA ASP A 433 12.75 -15.21 12.07
C ASP A 433 13.27 -14.20 11.00
N VAL A 434 13.94 -14.70 9.97
CA VAL A 434 14.39 -13.94 8.79
C VAL A 434 14.00 -14.61 7.48
N MET A 435 13.43 -13.83 6.56
CA MET A 435 13.13 -14.25 5.20
C MET A 435 14.25 -13.80 4.25
N LEU A 436 14.76 -14.73 3.43
CA LEU A 436 15.78 -14.51 2.41
C LEU A 436 15.08 -14.27 1.07
N ARG A 437 15.24 -13.06 0.55
CA ARG A 437 14.64 -12.59 -0.70
C ARG A 437 15.67 -12.59 -1.82
N HIS A 438 15.35 -13.21 -2.94
CA HIS A 438 16.16 -13.08 -4.15
C HIS A 438 16.01 -11.66 -4.71
N ASN A 439 17.11 -10.92 -4.82
CA ASN A 439 17.19 -9.64 -5.53
C ASN A 439 17.32 -9.89 -7.05
N PRO A 440 16.32 -9.54 -7.86
CA PRO A 440 16.37 -9.69 -9.31
C PRO A 440 16.88 -8.43 -10.02
N PHE A 441 17.35 -7.41 -9.29
CA PHE A 441 17.72 -6.11 -9.84
C PHE A 441 19.23 -5.96 -9.98
N ASP A 442 19.67 -5.74 -11.22
CA ASP A 442 21.02 -5.30 -11.52
C ASP A 442 21.24 -3.84 -11.10
N ARG A 443 22.51 -3.43 -10.97
CA ARG A 443 22.92 -2.08 -10.55
C ARG A 443 22.42 -0.91 -11.42
N HIS A 444 21.80 -1.20 -12.56
CA HIS A 444 21.23 -0.21 -13.48
C HIS A 444 19.70 -0.34 -13.63
N ASP A 445 19.06 -1.34 -13.03
CA ASP A 445 17.63 -1.57 -13.17
C ASP A 445 16.84 -0.50 -12.41
N ASP A 446 16.03 0.25 -13.15
CA ASP A 446 15.19 1.31 -12.59
C ASP A 446 13.84 0.77 -12.09
N ALA A 447 13.93 -0.07 -11.05
CA ALA A 447 12.79 -0.64 -10.35
C ALA A 447 12.34 0.28 -9.21
N VAL A 448 11.13 0.84 -9.31
CA VAL A 448 10.61 1.83 -8.34
C VAL A 448 9.21 1.44 -7.84
N CYS A 449 9.02 1.43 -6.53
CA CYS A 449 7.69 1.24 -5.95
C CYS A 449 6.79 2.45 -6.26
N ILE A 450 5.52 2.22 -6.59
CA ILE A 450 4.60 3.31 -6.95
C ILE A 450 4.46 4.33 -5.82
N ALA A 451 4.57 3.91 -4.56
CA ALA A 451 4.60 4.81 -3.41
C ALA A 451 5.82 5.76 -3.44
N GLY A 452 7.01 5.25 -3.74
CA GLY A 452 8.23 6.06 -3.87
C GLY A 452 8.26 6.92 -5.15
N LEU A 453 7.61 6.45 -6.23
CA LEU A 453 7.46 7.18 -7.48
C LEU A 453 6.56 8.42 -7.35
N THR A 454 5.43 8.28 -6.63
CA THR A 454 4.42 9.34 -6.45
C THR A 454 4.71 10.28 -5.29
N ALA A 455 5.55 9.89 -4.32
CA ALA A 455 5.88 10.70 -3.15
C ALA A 455 6.64 12.00 -3.51
N PRO A 456 6.16 13.18 -3.09
CA PRO A 456 6.92 14.42 -3.17
C PRO A 456 8.15 14.40 -2.26
N ARG A 457 9.28 14.90 -2.76
CA ARG A 457 10.55 15.03 -2.03
C ARG A 457 11.39 16.20 -2.56
N PRO A 458 12.42 16.68 -1.83
CA PRO A 458 13.38 17.64 -2.37
C PRO A 458 14.27 17.01 -3.45
N TRP A 459 14.61 17.77 -4.49
CA TRP A 459 15.49 17.33 -5.59
C TRP A 459 16.70 18.27 -5.77
N PRO A 460 17.85 17.75 -6.22
CA PRO A 460 19.02 18.60 -6.53
C PRO A 460 18.65 19.69 -7.54
N GLY A 461 19.02 20.94 -7.24
CA GLY A 461 18.80 22.07 -8.14
C GLY A 461 17.34 22.52 -8.31
N ARG A 462 16.40 22.03 -7.48
CA ARG A 462 14.98 22.43 -7.54
C ARG A 462 14.49 23.03 -6.22
N SER A 463 13.62 24.02 -6.32
CA SER A 463 12.85 24.57 -5.20
C SER A 463 11.59 23.73 -4.94
N GLY A 464 11.28 23.47 -3.68
CA GLY A 464 10.05 22.77 -3.28
C GLY A 464 10.10 21.24 -3.39
N MET A 465 8.95 20.62 -3.18
CA MET A 465 8.72 19.18 -3.14
C MET A 465 8.14 18.68 -4.47
N HIS A 466 8.86 17.78 -5.14
CA HIS A 466 8.43 17.19 -6.42
C HIS A 466 8.45 15.67 -6.33
N SER A 467 7.49 14.98 -6.96
CA SER A 467 7.59 13.52 -7.08
C SER A 467 8.45 13.11 -8.28
N ARG A 468 8.98 11.89 -8.24
CA ARG A 468 9.69 11.32 -9.38
C ARG A 468 8.77 11.16 -10.60
N LEU A 469 7.48 10.89 -10.39
CA LEU A 469 6.47 10.85 -11.46
C LEU A 469 6.36 12.19 -12.19
N SER A 470 6.27 13.29 -11.44
CA SER A 470 6.20 14.65 -12.02
C SER A 470 7.43 14.94 -12.88
N ASP A 471 8.62 14.61 -12.38
CA ASP A 471 9.88 14.82 -13.09
C ASP A 471 9.96 14.02 -14.40
N ILE A 472 9.52 12.76 -14.38
CA ILE A 472 9.44 11.90 -15.56
C ILE A 472 8.46 12.47 -16.58
N VAL A 473 7.23 12.82 -16.17
CA VAL A 473 6.19 13.33 -17.07
C VAL A 473 6.61 14.65 -17.73
N HIS A 474 7.14 15.60 -16.95
CA HIS A 474 7.61 16.88 -17.50
C HIS A 474 8.81 16.71 -18.44
N ARG A 475 9.77 15.84 -18.11
CA ARG A 475 10.91 15.54 -19.00
C ARG A 475 10.44 14.89 -20.30
N LEU A 476 9.57 13.89 -20.23
CA LEU A 476 9.00 13.21 -21.39
C LEU A 476 8.15 14.16 -22.26
N ALA A 477 7.39 15.08 -21.66
CA ALA A 477 6.67 16.13 -22.40
C ALA A 477 7.65 17.04 -23.16
N GLY A 478 8.72 17.48 -22.50
CA GLY A 478 9.78 18.29 -23.10
C GLY A 478 10.53 17.58 -24.24
N THR A 479 10.88 16.30 -24.10
CA THR A 479 11.62 15.56 -25.13
C THR A 479 10.75 15.12 -26.30
N THR A 480 9.46 14.81 -26.07
CA THR A 480 8.54 14.37 -27.13
C THR A 480 7.76 15.51 -27.80
N GLY A 481 7.80 16.73 -27.26
CA GLY A 481 7.02 17.87 -27.73
C GLY A 481 5.50 17.74 -27.50
N ARG A 482 5.06 16.78 -26.67
CA ARG A 482 3.66 16.51 -26.35
C ARG A 482 3.24 17.22 -25.07
N THR A 483 1.94 17.42 -24.89
CA THR A 483 1.40 17.97 -23.64
C THR A 483 1.64 17.01 -22.46
N THR A 484 1.81 17.56 -21.26
CA THR A 484 1.93 16.79 -20.02
C THR A 484 0.78 15.81 -19.85
N THR A 485 -0.46 16.24 -20.10
CA THR A 485 -1.66 15.39 -20.08
C THR A 485 -1.58 14.20 -21.03
N ALA A 486 -1.08 14.40 -22.27
CA ALA A 486 -0.97 13.31 -23.25
C ALA A 486 0.14 12.31 -22.89
N VAL A 487 1.23 12.78 -22.28
CA VAL A 487 2.31 11.93 -21.75
C VAL A 487 1.85 11.16 -20.51
N ALA A 488 1.19 11.82 -19.57
CA ALA A 488 0.64 11.21 -18.36
C ALA A 488 -0.40 10.12 -18.68
N ALA A 489 -1.31 10.37 -19.62
CA ALA A 489 -2.28 9.38 -20.08
C ALA A 489 -1.61 8.15 -20.72
N GLU A 490 -0.58 8.33 -21.55
CA GLU A 490 0.16 7.20 -22.11
C GLU A 490 0.98 6.45 -21.05
N TRP A 491 1.64 7.17 -20.14
CA TRP A 491 2.39 6.56 -19.03
C TRP A 491 1.46 5.67 -18.19
N PHE A 492 0.27 6.19 -17.87
CA PHE A 492 -0.75 5.45 -17.14
C PHE A 492 -1.27 4.23 -17.92
N LEU A 493 -1.54 4.35 -19.22
CA LEU A 493 -1.94 3.20 -20.06
C LEU A 493 -0.85 2.12 -20.14
N ARG A 494 0.42 2.52 -20.29
CA ARG A 494 1.56 1.59 -20.23
C ARG A 494 1.67 0.92 -18.86
N TYR A 495 1.41 1.65 -17.77
CA TYR A 495 1.36 1.06 -16.42
C TYR A 495 0.26 0.01 -16.28
N LEU A 496 -0.96 0.30 -16.75
CA LEU A 496 -2.06 -0.67 -16.73
C LEU A 496 -1.68 -1.95 -17.49
N GLU A 497 -1.12 -1.82 -18.70
CA GLU A 497 -0.74 -2.97 -19.53
C GLU A 497 0.48 -3.74 -19.02
N ARG A 498 1.50 -3.06 -18.49
CA ARG A 498 2.76 -3.70 -18.06
C ARG A 498 2.78 -4.16 -16.61
N VAL A 499 1.84 -3.72 -15.79
CA VAL A 499 1.83 -3.95 -14.33
C VAL A 499 0.48 -4.46 -13.82
N VAL A 500 -0.66 -3.89 -14.24
CA VAL A 500 -1.98 -4.32 -13.75
C VAL A 500 -2.47 -5.57 -14.49
N HIS A 501 -2.38 -5.58 -15.83
CA HIS A 501 -2.82 -6.69 -16.67
C HIS A 501 -2.19 -8.05 -16.28
N PRO A 502 -0.87 -8.16 -16.02
CA PRO A 502 -0.26 -9.41 -15.57
C PRO A 502 -0.79 -9.89 -14.22
N VAL A 503 -1.14 -8.98 -13.31
CA VAL A 503 -1.69 -9.33 -11.98
C VAL A 503 -3.13 -9.84 -12.11
N LEU A 504 -3.92 -9.28 -13.03
CA LEU A 504 -5.26 -9.81 -13.37
C LEU A 504 -5.18 -11.18 -14.06
N TRP A 505 -4.16 -11.42 -14.89
CA TRP A 505 -3.93 -12.73 -15.50
C TRP A 505 -3.70 -13.81 -14.44
N LEU A 506 -2.87 -13.53 -13.43
CA LEU A 506 -2.54 -14.48 -12.36
C LEU A 506 -3.77 -14.81 -11.49
N ASP A 507 -4.59 -13.81 -11.18
CA ASP A 507 -5.88 -14.01 -10.49
C ASP A 507 -6.83 -14.89 -11.32
N ALA A 508 -6.97 -14.62 -12.63
CA ALA A 508 -7.88 -15.34 -13.50
C ALA A 508 -7.47 -16.79 -13.83
N HIS A 509 -6.17 -17.05 -14.05
CA HIS A 509 -5.68 -18.34 -14.57
C HIS A 509 -5.14 -19.27 -13.49
N ALA A 510 -4.73 -18.74 -12.33
CA ALA A 510 -4.22 -19.52 -11.20
C ALA A 510 -5.06 -19.39 -9.93
N GLY A 511 -6.01 -18.44 -9.86
CA GLY A 511 -6.73 -18.15 -8.63
C GLY A 511 -5.86 -17.52 -7.55
N VAL A 512 -4.77 -16.85 -7.93
CA VAL A 512 -3.80 -16.24 -7.00
C VAL A 512 -3.88 -14.72 -7.12
N ALA A 513 -4.59 -14.09 -6.18
CA ALA A 513 -4.65 -12.64 -6.06
C ALA A 513 -3.49 -12.12 -5.19
N LEU A 514 -3.05 -10.90 -5.47
CA LEU A 514 -1.89 -10.26 -4.84
C LEU A 514 -2.31 -9.01 -4.06
N GLU A 515 -1.67 -8.76 -2.91
CA GLU A 515 -1.77 -7.51 -2.14
C GLU A 515 -0.97 -6.39 -2.80
N ALA A 516 -1.28 -6.12 -4.07
CA ALA A 516 -0.55 -5.25 -4.96
C ALA A 516 -0.82 -3.76 -4.70
N HIS A 517 -0.66 -3.31 -3.44
CA HIS A 517 -0.71 -1.89 -3.08
C HIS A 517 0.56 -1.15 -3.50
N GLN A 518 0.54 0.19 -3.54
CA GLN A 518 1.62 1.02 -4.11
C GLN A 518 3.05 0.74 -3.59
N GLN A 519 3.24 0.25 -2.36
CA GLN A 519 4.57 -0.15 -1.86
C GLN A 519 5.04 -1.54 -2.36
N ASN A 520 4.12 -2.48 -2.61
CA ASN A 520 4.41 -3.86 -3.02
C ASN A 520 4.40 -4.03 -4.55
N THR A 521 3.90 -3.03 -5.28
CA THR A 521 4.02 -2.94 -6.74
C THR A 521 5.19 -2.06 -7.15
N LEU A 522 6.15 -2.66 -7.83
CA LEU A 522 7.28 -2.00 -8.51
C LEU A 522 6.94 -1.84 -9.99
N VAL A 523 7.20 -0.68 -10.57
CA VAL A 523 7.27 -0.49 -12.02
C VAL A 523 8.74 -0.51 -12.45
N LEU A 524 9.03 -1.16 -13.57
CA LEU A 524 10.33 -1.10 -14.23
C LEU A 524 10.27 -0.01 -15.31
N LEU A 525 11.15 0.97 -15.20
CA LEU A 525 11.25 2.07 -16.15
C LEU A 525 12.32 1.79 -17.20
N ASP A 526 12.05 2.16 -18.46
CA ASP A 526 13.10 2.24 -19.48
C ASP A 526 13.99 3.49 -19.29
N ALA A 527 15.03 3.61 -20.11
CA ALA A 527 15.98 4.73 -20.05
C ALA A 527 15.32 6.12 -20.24
N ASP A 528 14.17 6.18 -20.91
CA ASP A 528 13.37 7.39 -21.08
C ASP A 528 12.39 7.63 -19.92
N GLY A 529 12.15 6.65 -19.06
CA GLY A 529 11.24 6.72 -17.92
C GLY A 529 9.82 6.23 -18.18
N TRP A 530 9.56 5.50 -19.27
CA TRP A 530 8.26 4.87 -19.50
C TRP A 530 8.16 3.51 -18.77
N PRO A 531 6.95 3.06 -18.39
CA PRO A 531 6.74 1.71 -17.89
C PRO A 531 7.05 0.67 -18.99
N ALA A 532 8.08 -0.14 -18.76
CA ALA A 532 8.49 -1.24 -19.62
C ALA A 532 8.08 -2.60 -19.05
N GLY A 533 7.92 -2.70 -17.73
CA GLY A 533 7.54 -3.91 -17.01
C GLY A 533 7.17 -3.61 -15.56
N GLY A 534 7.11 -4.65 -14.73
CA GLY A 534 6.85 -4.49 -13.31
C GLY A 534 7.30 -5.68 -12.47
N ARG A 535 7.26 -5.51 -11.15
CA ARG A 535 7.36 -6.62 -10.21
C ARG A 535 6.35 -6.47 -9.08
N TYR A 536 5.78 -7.56 -8.63
CA TYR A 536 5.19 -7.64 -7.28
C TYR A 536 6.27 -8.07 -6.27
N ARG A 537 6.15 -7.67 -5.01
CA ARG A 537 7.00 -8.15 -3.91
C ARG A 537 6.16 -8.34 -2.64
N ASP A 538 6.76 -9.05 -1.69
CA ASP A 538 6.22 -9.43 -0.37
C ASP A 538 5.62 -10.84 -0.28
N ASN A 539 5.77 -11.44 0.90
CA ASN A 539 5.28 -12.79 1.24
C ASN A 539 4.07 -12.80 2.17
N GLN A 540 3.66 -11.65 2.70
CA GLN A 540 2.43 -11.56 3.51
C GLN A 540 1.19 -11.59 2.61
N GLY A 541 1.23 -10.87 1.49
CA GLY A 541 0.05 -10.56 0.68
C GLY A 541 -0.30 -11.49 -0.50
N TYR A 542 -0.41 -12.79 -0.28
CA TYR A 542 -1.01 -13.71 -1.27
C TYR A 542 -2.37 -14.21 -0.78
N TYR A 543 -3.32 -14.30 -1.71
CA TYR A 543 -4.63 -14.89 -1.47
C TYR A 543 -4.89 -15.98 -2.53
N PHE A 544 -5.05 -17.23 -2.09
CA PHE A 544 -5.47 -18.32 -2.98
C PHE A 544 -6.99 -18.46 -2.90
N ARG A 545 -7.68 -18.34 -4.04
CA ARG A 545 -9.13 -18.48 -4.11
C ARG A 545 -9.55 -19.90 -3.73
N SER A 546 -10.51 -20.03 -2.83
CA SER A 546 -11.12 -21.31 -2.47
C SER A 546 -11.69 -22.06 -3.67
N SER A 547 -12.26 -21.36 -4.66
CA SER A 547 -12.72 -21.94 -5.94
C SER A 547 -11.61 -22.64 -6.74
N HIS A 548 -10.35 -22.22 -6.59
CA HIS A 548 -9.20 -22.73 -7.32
C HIS A 548 -8.40 -23.78 -6.54
N ARG A 549 -8.85 -24.16 -5.33
CA ARG A 549 -8.18 -25.12 -4.45
C ARG A 549 -7.73 -26.40 -5.16
N ALA A 550 -8.65 -27.09 -5.84
CA ALA A 550 -8.33 -28.36 -6.50
C ALA A 550 -7.27 -28.21 -7.62
N ALA A 551 -7.29 -27.10 -8.36
CA ALA A 551 -6.31 -26.83 -9.41
C ALA A 551 -4.92 -26.49 -8.83
N LEU A 552 -4.88 -25.74 -7.72
CA LEU A 552 -3.64 -25.42 -7.01
C LEU A 552 -3.05 -26.66 -6.32
N GLU A 553 -3.86 -27.48 -5.64
CA GLU A 553 -3.45 -28.75 -5.02
C GLU A 553 -2.97 -29.77 -6.06
N HIS A 554 -3.54 -29.77 -7.28
CA HIS A 554 -3.04 -30.58 -8.38
C HIS A 554 -1.66 -30.12 -8.90
N ARG A 555 -1.41 -28.80 -8.96
CA ARG A 555 -0.10 -28.24 -9.35
C ARG A 555 0.97 -28.43 -8.28
N LEU A 556 0.62 -28.25 -7.00
CA LEU A 556 1.51 -28.40 -5.86
C LEU A 556 0.76 -29.07 -4.68
N PRO A 557 0.88 -30.38 -4.50
CA PRO A 557 0.23 -31.09 -3.39
C PRO A 557 0.59 -30.51 -2.02
N GLY A 558 -0.42 -30.29 -1.18
CA GLY A 558 -0.25 -29.71 0.17
C GLY A 558 -0.12 -28.19 0.22
N ILE A 559 -0.20 -27.48 -0.91
CA ILE A 559 -0.18 -26.01 -0.96
C ILE A 559 -1.22 -25.38 -0.02
N GLY A 560 -0.88 -24.26 0.62
CA GLY A 560 -1.74 -23.47 1.47
C GLY A 560 -1.97 -24.05 2.87
N SER A 561 -1.51 -25.28 3.15
CA SER A 561 -1.85 -26.01 4.38
C SER A 561 -1.13 -25.50 5.63
N VAL A 562 0.17 -25.22 5.53
CA VAL A 562 1.00 -24.68 6.64
C VAL A 562 0.95 -23.15 6.67
N SER A 563 0.79 -22.53 5.50
CA SER A 563 0.82 -21.08 5.31
C SER A 563 -0.53 -20.40 5.56
N ASP A 564 -1.63 -21.16 5.65
CA ASP A 564 -3.02 -20.68 5.76
C ASP A 564 -3.32 -19.55 4.74
N THR A 565 -3.20 -19.90 3.45
CA THR A 565 -3.22 -18.93 2.33
C THR A 565 -4.52 -18.98 1.52
N PHE A 566 -5.39 -19.97 1.77
CA PHE A 566 -6.68 -20.07 1.10
C PHE A 566 -7.72 -19.16 1.74
N VAL A 567 -8.36 -18.32 0.93
CA VAL A 567 -9.36 -17.34 1.35
C VAL A 567 -10.62 -17.52 0.51
N SER A 568 -11.80 -17.24 1.07
CA SER A 568 -13.05 -17.29 0.31
C SER A 568 -13.01 -16.30 -0.86
N ASP A 569 -13.62 -16.66 -1.97
CA ASP A 569 -13.62 -15.83 -3.18
C ASP A 569 -14.21 -14.43 -2.93
N ALA A 570 -15.26 -14.31 -2.11
CA ALA A 570 -15.87 -13.03 -1.76
C ALA A 570 -14.91 -12.11 -0.96
N VAL A 571 -14.16 -12.66 0.00
CA VAL A 571 -13.14 -11.90 0.75
C VAL A 571 -11.95 -11.59 -0.15
N THR A 572 -11.54 -12.52 -1.01
CA THR A 572 -10.47 -12.31 -2.00
C THR A 572 -10.82 -11.16 -2.94
N ASP A 573 -12.04 -11.13 -3.47
CA ASP A 573 -12.56 -10.05 -4.31
C ASP A 573 -12.55 -8.69 -3.61
N GLU A 574 -13.01 -8.63 -2.35
CA GLU A 574 -12.98 -7.40 -1.54
C GLU A 574 -11.55 -6.91 -1.30
N ARG A 575 -10.65 -7.79 -0.83
CA ARG A 575 -9.26 -7.45 -0.53
C ARG A 575 -8.53 -7.05 -1.82
N PHE A 576 -8.69 -7.78 -2.91
CA PHE A 576 -8.03 -7.49 -4.18
C PHE A 576 -8.54 -6.18 -4.82
N ALA A 577 -9.85 -5.90 -4.76
CA ALA A 577 -10.42 -4.62 -5.16
C ALA A 577 -9.85 -3.45 -4.34
N TYR A 578 -9.68 -3.63 -3.02
CA TYR A 578 -9.02 -2.63 -2.19
C TYR A 578 -7.55 -2.45 -2.56
N TYR A 579 -6.75 -3.51 -2.65
CA TYR A 579 -5.29 -3.37 -2.80
C TYR A 579 -4.84 -2.97 -4.21
N LEU A 580 -5.38 -3.59 -5.27
CA LEU A 580 -5.03 -3.28 -6.66
C LEU A 580 -5.89 -2.14 -7.23
N GLY A 581 -7.17 -2.06 -6.87
CA GLY A 581 -8.06 -0.98 -7.32
C GLY A 581 -7.80 0.33 -6.57
N ILE A 582 -8.14 0.34 -5.27
CA ILE A 582 -8.14 1.56 -4.46
C ILE A 582 -6.71 1.98 -4.07
N ASN A 583 -5.97 1.12 -3.38
CA ASN A 583 -4.64 1.39 -2.84
C ASN A 583 -3.48 1.17 -3.83
N ASN A 584 -3.80 1.21 -5.14
CA ASN A 584 -2.83 1.23 -6.22
C ASN A 584 -3.30 2.12 -7.36
N VAL A 585 -4.26 1.67 -8.18
CA VAL A 585 -4.62 2.37 -9.43
C VAL A 585 -5.32 3.71 -9.13
N PHE A 586 -6.31 3.76 -8.24
CA PHE A 586 -6.92 5.01 -7.81
C PHE A 586 -5.91 5.94 -7.13
N GLY A 587 -5.05 5.40 -6.25
CA GLY A 587 -3.94 6.17 -5.68
C GLY A 587 -3.01 6.77 -6.74
N LEU A 588 -2.74 6.07 -7.84
CA LEU A 588 -1.90 6.57 -8.93
C LEU A 588 -2.62 7.67 -9.73
N ILE A 589 -3.91 7.48 -10.04
CA ILE A 589 -4.77 8.51 -10.66
C ILE A 589 -4.79 9.79 -9.79
N GLY A 590 -5.04 9.65 -8.49
CA GLY A 590 -5.03 10.75 -7.54
C GLY A 590 -3.66 11.45 -7.46
N ALA A 591 -2.56 10.70 -7.55
CA ALA A 591 -1.22 11.27 -7.61
C ALA A 591 -0.96 12.08 -8.89
N PHE A 592 -1.52 11.70 -10.05
CA PHE A 592 -1.49 12.53 -11.27
C PHE A 592 -2.32 13.82 -11.10
N GLY A 593 -3.55 13.69 -10.56
CA GLY A 593 -4.47 14.82 -10.35
C GLY A 593 -3.97 15.84 -9.34
N ALA A 594 -3.58 15.39 -8.14
CA ALA A 594 -3.08 16.23 -7.06
C ALA A 594 -1.78 16.97 -7.40
N GLN A 595 -1.05 16.53 -8.43
CA GLN A 595 0.15 17.16 -8.96
C GLN A 595 -0.09 17.90 -10.28
N ARG A 596 -1.35 18.04 -10.72
CA ARG A 596 -1.77 18.75 -11.95
C ARG A 596 -1.11 18.22 -13.24
N LEU A 597 -0.77 16.93 -13.27
CA LEU A 597 -0.15 16.27 -14.42
C LEU A 597 -1.18 15.81 -15.47
N ALA A 598 -2.38 15.45 -15.03
CA ALA A 598 -3.55 15.13 -15.84
C ALA A 598 -4.84 15.29 -15.01
N ASP A 599 -5.98 15.40 -15.69
CA ASP A 599 -7.30 15.32 -15.04
C ASP A 599 -7.57 13.87 -14.57
N GLU A 600 -8.04 13.69 -13.34
CA GLU A 600 -8.40 12.38 -12.80
C GLU A 600 -9.50 11.70 -13.63
N GLN A 601 -10.48 12.46 -14.14
CA GLN A 601 -11.58 11.91 -14.93
C GLN A 601 -11.07 11.28 -16.23
N LEU A 602 -10.09 11.89 -16.89
CA LEU A 602 -9.47 11.35 -18.11
C LEU A 602 -8.82 9.97 -17.84
N LEU A 603 -8.17 9.83 -16.68
CA LEU A 603 -7.52 8.58 -16.29
C LEU A 603 -8.52 7.54 -15.76
N LEU A 604 -9.59 7.96 -15.07
CA LEU A 604 -10.71 7.09 -14.69
C LEU A 604 -11.42 6.53 -15.94
N ASP A 605 -11.68 7.38 -16.95
CA ASP A 605 -12.23 6.96 -18.25
C ASP A 605 -11.31 5.96 -18.97
N ALA A 606 -9.99 6.19 -18.92
CA ALA A 606 -9.00 5.26 -19.45
C ALA A 606 -8.99 3.92 -18.70
N PHE A 607 -9.10 3.96 -17.37
CA PHE A 607 -9.18 2.77 -16.54
C PHE A 607 -10.49 2.00 -16.77
N ARG A 608 -11.65 2.67 -16.91
CA ARG A 608 -12.91 2.00 -17.29
C ARG A 608 -12.79 1.28 -18.64
N ARG A 609 -12.12 1.88 -19.63
CA ARG A 609 -11.85 1.21 -20.94
C ARG A 609 -10.95 -0.01 -20.79
N PHE A 610 -9.85 0.12 -20.04
CA PHE A 610 -8.97 -1.00 -19.73
C PHE A 610 -9.70 -2.15 -19.03
N LEU A 611 -10.50 -1.86 -17.99
CA LEU A 611 -11.27 -2.88 -17.27
C LEU A 611 -12.29 -3.60 -18.18
N LYS A 612 -12.96 -2.87 -19.08
CA LYS A 612 -13.89 -3.47 -20.05
C LYS A 612 -13.17 -4.47 -20.97
N SER A 613 -11.96 -4.16 -21.45
CA SER A 613 -11.13 -5.10 -22.20
C SER A 613 -10.62 -6.27 -21.34
N ALA A 614 -10.09 -5.98 -20.14
CA ALA A 614 -9.57 -6.99 -19.21
C ALA A 614 -10.65 -7.94 -18.66
N SER A 615 -11.93 -7.65 -18.88
CA SER A 615 -13.04 -8.53 -18.49
C SER A 615 -13.03 -9.85 -19.28
N GLU A 616 -12.43 -9.87 -20.47
CA GLU A 616 -12.25 -11.07 -21.31
C GLU A 616 -11.29 -12.10 -20.69
N LEU A 617 -10.48 -11.71 -19.69
CA LEU A 617 -9.55 -12.60 -18.98
C LEU A 617 -10.25 -13.57 -18.03
N GLY A 618 -11.47 -13.25 -17.57
CA GLY A 618 -12.21 -14.07 -16.60
C GLY A 618 -11.92 -13.77 -15.11
N SER A 619 -11.06 -12.80 -14.78
CA SER A 619 -10.94 -12.32 -13.39
C SER A 619 -12.26 -11.66 -12.93
N PRO A 620 -12.72 -11.87 -11.68
CA PRO A 620 -13.86 -11.14 -11.12
C PRO A 620 -13.61 -9.63 -10.93
N PHE A 621 -12.33 -9.21 -10.84
CA PHE A 621 -11.94 -7.85 -10.45
C PHE A 621 -12.51 -6.73 -11.36
N PRO A 622 -12.45 -6.82 -12.70
CA PRO A 622 -13.03 -5.78 -13.56
C PRO A 622 -14.54 -5.64 -13.39
N ALA A 623 -15.27 -6.75 -13.31
CA ALA A 623 -16.71 -6.73 -13.07
C ALA A 623 -17.04 -6.12 -11.68
N HIS A 624 -16.26 -6.46 -10.65
CA HIS A 624 -16.42 -5.92 -9.31
C HIS A 624 -16.26 -4.39 -9.27
N LEU A 625 -15.25 -3.85 -9.95
CA LEU A 625 -14.99 -2.41 -10.01
C LEU A 625 -15.92 -1.63 -10.95
N LEU A 626 -16.44 -2.25 -12.02
CA LEU A 626 -17.33 -1.58 -12.97
C LEU A 626 -18.80 -1.59 -12.54
N SER A 627 -19.26 -2.63 -11.83
CA SER A 627 -20.69 -2.81 -11.53
C SER A 627 -21.15 -2.25 -10.18
N LYS A 628 -20.26 -2.14 -9.19
CA LYS A 628 -20.66 -1.76 -7.83
C LYS A 628 -20.70 -0.23 -7.65
N PRO A 629 -21.79 0.37 -7.15
CA PRO A 629 -21.84 1.81 -6.85
C PRO A 629 -20.97 2.22 -5.67
N ARG A 630 -20.65 1.27 -4.78
CA ARG A 630 -19.82 1.49 -3.60
C ARG A 630 -18.82 0.35 -3.44
N LEU A 631 -17.63 0.68 -2.95
CA LEU A 631 -16.54 -0.27 -2.72
C LEU A 631 -16.19 -0.35 -1.24
N ARG A 632 -15.73 -1.52 -0.81
CA ARG A 632 -15.22 -1.73 0.54
C ARG A 632 -13.76 -1.28 0.58
N CYS A 633 -13.43 -0.41 1.52
CA CYS A 633 -12.12 0.22 1.64
C CYS A 633 -11.61 0.05 3.07
N LYS A 634 -10.33 -0.32 3.23
CA LYS A 634 -9.69 -0.37 4.55
C LYS A 634 -9.62 1.04 5.15
N ALA A 635 -10.08 1.16 6.39
CA ALA A 635 -10.10 2.39 7.15
C ALA A 635 -8.86 2.43 8.04
N ASN A 636 -7.79 3.09 7.59
CA ASN A 636 -6.49 3.04 8.26
C ASN A 636 -6.48 3.85 9.57
N MET A 637 -7.32 4.88 9.68
CA MET A 637 -7.47 5.68 10.89
C MET A 637 -8.45 5.03 11.87
N LEU A 638 -9.58 4.49 11.41
CA LEU A 638 -10.43 3.69 12.31
C LEU A 638 -9.71 2.44 12.82
N THR A 639 -9.01 1.68 11.96
CA THR A 639 -8.18 0.52 12.38
C THR A 639 -7.16 0.91 13.46
N ARG A 640 -6.58 2.11 13.38
CA ARG A 640 -5.72 2.67 14.43
C ARG A 640 -6.49 2.94 15.72
N LEU A 641 -7.63 3.62 15.64
CA LEU A 641 -8.45 4.02 16.79
C LEU A 641 -9.06 2.83 17.54
N HIS A 642 -9.23 1.68 16.88
CA HIS A 642 -9.59 0.41 17.54
C HIS A 642 -8.39 -0.41 18.03
N GLY A 643 -7.16 0.13 17.99
CA GLY A 643 -5.96 -0.50 18.54
C GLY A 643 -5.50 -1.79 17.84
N LEU A 644 -6.02 -2.10 16.64
CA LEU A 644 -5.79 -3.37 15.96
C LEU A 644 -4.33 -3.49 15.43
N ASP A 645 -3.76 -4.70 15.53
CA ASP A 645 -2.51 -5.06 14.85
C ASP A 645 -2.83 -5.92 13.61
N GLU A 646 -2.57 -5.37 12.42
CA GLU A 646 -2.98 -5.98 11.15
C GLU A 646 -2.25 -7.27 10.76
N LEU A 647 -1.28 -7.75 11.57
CA LEU A 647 -0.68 -9.07 11.40
C LEU A 647 -1.25 -10.13 12.35
N VAL A 648 -2.13 -9.75 13.29
CA VAL A 648 -2.68 -10.64 14.32
C VAL A 648 -4.18 -10.86 14.11
N GLY A 649 -4.60 -12.12 14.10
CA GLY A 649 -5.98 -12.54 13.85
C GLY A 649 -6.24 -13.02 12.42
N PRO A 650 -7.51 -13.27 12.06
CA PRO A 650 -7.91 -13.65 10.71
C PRO A 650 -8.09 -12.43 9.78
N VAL A 651 -7.91 -12.67 8.46
CA VAL A 651 -7.83 -11.65 7.40
C VAL A 651 -9.13 -10.85 7.19
N ASP A 652 -10.25 -11.39 7.66
CA ASP A 652 -11.56 -10.75 7.65
C ASP A 652 -11.69 -9.62 8.69
N THR A 653 -11.03 -9.76 9.85
CA THR A 653 -11.28 -8.99 11.07
C THR A 653 -10.07 -8.23 11.60
N GLN A 654 -8.85 -8.52 11.12
CA GLN A 654 -7.60 -7.83 11.50
C GLN A 654 -7.53 -6.34 11.08
N SER A 655 -8.54 -5.78 10.42
CA SER A 655 -8.62 -4.34 10.08
C SER A 655 -10.07 -3.91 9.89
N VAL A 656 -10.38 -2.64 10.17
CA VAL A 656 -11.70 -2.06 9.90
C VAL A 656 -11.82 -1.72 8.42
N TYR A 657 -12.98 -2.06 7.85
CA TYR A 657 -13.36 -1.71 6.48
C TYR A 657 -14.64 -0.88 6.49
N VAL A 658 -14.60 0.24 5.78
CA VAL A 658 -15.73 1.15 5.51
C VAL A 658 -16.17 1.01 4.05
N THR A 659 -17.24 1.71 3.69
CA THR A 659 -17.82 1.66 2.35
C THR A 659 -17.73 3.05 1.74
N ILE A 660 -17.04 3.18 0.59
CA ILE A 660 -16.83 4.44 -0.12
C ILE A 660 -17.56 4.45 -1.46
N THR A 661 -17.88 5.63 -1.98
CA THR A 661 -18.43 5.82 -3.32
C THR A 661 -17.41 5.42 -4.40
N ASN A 662 -17.86 4.72 -5.44
CA ASN A 662 -16.98 4.24 -6.51
C ASN A 662 -16.81 5.28 -7.63
N PRO A 663 -15.61 5.86 -7.87
CA PRO A 663 -15.39 6.84 -8.95
C PRO A 663 -15.45 6.25 -10.37
N LEU A 664 -15.54 4.92 -10.50
CA LEU A 664 -15.79 4.26 -11.78
C LEU A 664 -17.27 4.04 -12.08
N HIS A 665 -18.18 4.18 -11.11
CA HIS A 665 -19.60 3.88 -11.30
C HIS A 665 -20.35 5.10 -11.87
N GLY A 666 -20.56 5.06 -13.19
CA GLY A 666 -21.17 6.08 -14.04
C GLY A 666 -20.74 5.90 -15.49
#